data_AF-A0A397SZZ2-F1
#
_entry.id   AF-A0A397SZZ2-F1
#
_cell.length_a   1.000
_cell.length_b   1.000
_cell.length_c   1.000
_cell.angle_alpha   90.00
_cell.angle_beta   90.00
_cell.angle_gamma   90.00
#
_symmetry.space_group_name_H-M   'P 1'
#
loop_
_entity.id
_entity.type
_entity.pdbx_description
1 polymer ?
#
loop_
_entity_poly.entity_id
_entity_poly.type
_entity_poly.pdbx_seq_one_letter_code
_entity_poly.pdbx_strand_id
1 'polypeptide(L)'
;MSYVPPKEQETKITIAGMYSQLAVNTAIGVGTLIIFGFLRPRNGIVYAPKQKYSSEKKQPPKIENQGIFAWIRPVLSSSEELLIEKIGLDAVMFLRFIQMCRNMFLWLFFLGLAIIGVNLYGTKQDRNQFPKTDNPLQYLSISFLKNARWFWAHVAFTWIFSLIIFRFLYKQYHEYSKLKKQYFKSEEYQSSLHSRTLLITGIPTNMQSDEGLQQYIVGKLKFQQTISQAHISRKVGRLPELIEEHEKNVRSLESVLAKYLKDPNHIPSKRPKHHLGGRCGGEKVDSIEYYTAQIQALEEEIHNERERIKERKAINYGFISFTNIVDAHSVAKKFEGRVSLNEPQIMLAPWPKDIIWANLTLTNAVRGTKRLIGHAFFLLLCFFWLFPIGLLSTAAQIQNIVKIAPFTENIFYANYFIAAFIESWMSPLIMGAFFLVLPQILRILSKHQGKNTKSSLDRSVLAKLYLFFLINNIIIYTVSSTFFDLFGKIRATIDAGNTEFKDIYKVVKEANFLDELADSLIKVSSFWINYISLRGVGAIFDLAQIISLVLTRIKKLFIQPTPRNLKEFSRPPDFDYPVYYNIHLFFFTVGMLYSVIAPLILFFCAAYFSLALLVYRYQLMYVFTTKIETGGTFWRVVFNRLIGSLIFWQGIMIGVMNLKGAHIQSVAILPLPMMTLMVKFICAKRFDAPIRYYKPKKSDPEYNKTISHSNDKVSNRFGHPALSTELITPMVHSNVKHLLSKVYNGRIDETKISRRGTIKSMSMIVGNDNQNFNIQTVDQQELEWDEQAYYEEQKPGYYVDYDDTSSNYSGTTFNSVPQMSTNNYQQRQRSPHPNNSPRLPPINEPNNNAYHKQPRPRNPPQHDNSSSTLHLLRQESPAPSVDNFSTNSDDTASLHRQRTREITNYDNSTSRSVYPPPPPLPQQYNQRGYNQNNNYNQGYNPNNHNQNNNYNQSYNPNNHNQNNNYNQGYNQNNQQNYNYNNQGDRGYNNNYRRY
;
A
#
# COMPACT_ATOMS: atom_id res chain seq x y z
N MET A 1 21.08 -47.18 23.76
CA MET A 1 20.51 -45.82 23.83
C MET A 1 19.19 -45.90 24.58
N SER A 2 18.92 -44.97 25.51
CA SER A 2 17.62 -44.90 26.19
C SER A 2 16.54 -44.38 25.23
N TYR A 3 15.40 -45.07 25.18
CA TYR A 3 14.30 -44.70 24.30
C TYR A 3 13.51 -43.52 24.91
N VAL A 4 13.95 -42.30 24.60
CA VAL A 4 13.25 -41.06 24.98
C VAL A 4 11.91 -41.03 24.22
N PRO A 5 10.75 -40.98 24.91
CA PRO A 5 9.45 -41.05 24.25
C PRO A 5 9.23 -39.83 23.33
N PRO A 6 8.44 -39.93 22.25
CA PRO A 6 8.31 -38.88 21.23
C PRO A 6 7.99 -37.49 21.80
N LYS A 7 7.11 -37.41 22.81
CA LYS A 7 6.75 -36.16 23.49
C LYS A 7 7.94 -35.48 24.21
N GLU A 8 8.90 -36.24 24.74
CA GLU A 8 10.13 -35.68 25.32
C GLU A 8 11.16 -35.23 24.25
N GLN A 9 10.97 -35.63 22.99
CA GLN A 9 11.70 -35.05 21.86
C GLN A 9 11.01 -33.75 21.42
N GLU A 10 9.70 -33.77 21.14
CA GLU A 10 8.89 -32.59 20.73
C GLU A 10 9.05 -31.38 21.68
N THR A 11 9.08 -31.63 23.00
CA THR A 11 9.23 -30.58 24.01
C THR A 11 10.62 -29.94 24.02
N LYS A 12 11.70 -30.71 23.81
CA LYS A 12 13.05 -30.16 23.63
C LYS A 12 13.18 -29.41 22.30
N ILE A 13 12.51 -29.90 21.27
CA ILE A 13 12.52 -29.33 19.92
C ILE A 13 11.91 -27.92 19.90
N THR A 14 10.87 -27.63 20.68
CA THR A 14 10.18 -26.33 20.57
C THR A 14 11.05 -25.13 21.02
N ILE A 15 11.73 -25.23 22.16
CA ILE A 15 12.59 -24.13 22.68
C ILE A 15 13.86 -24.00 21.83
N ALA A 16 14.51 -25.13 21.51
CA ALA A 16 15.67 -25.17 20.64
C ALA A 16 15.34 -24.67 19.23
N GLY A 17 14.13 -24.96 18.75
CA GLY A 17 13.54 -24.46 17.51
C GLY A 17 13.41 -22.93 17.51
N MET A 18 12.84 -22.33 18.56
CA MET A 18 12.74 -20.86 18.65
C MET A 18 14.12 -20.18 18.77
N TYR A 19 15.05 -20.75 19.53
CA TYR A 19 16.42 -20.21 19.63
C TYR A 19 17.19 -20.34 18.31
N SER A 20 17.16 -21.52 17.68
CA SER A 20 17.80 -21.74 16.37
C SER A 20 17.15 -20.92 15.27
N GLN A 21 15.81 -20.77 15.24
CA GLN A 21 15.12 -19.87 14.32
C GLN A 21 15.57 -18.42 14.53
N LEU A 22 15.69 -17.93 15.76
CA LEU A 22 16.19 -16.59 16.04
C LEU A 22 17.65 -16.40 15.63
N ALA A 23 18.51 -17.40 15.89
CA ALA A 23 19.92 -17.39 15.49
C ALA A 23 20.08 -17.40 13.95
N VAL A 24 19.37 -18.28 13.25
CA VAL A 24 19.34 -18.38 11.77
C VAL A 24 18.79 -17.09 11.16
N ASN A 25 17.67 -16.56 11.69
CA ASN A 25 17.11 -15.27 11.28
C ASN A 25 18.15 -14.15 11.41
N THR A 26 18.86 -14.10 12.53
CA THR A 26 19.86 -13.05 12.82
C THR A 26 21.09 -13.19 11.92
N ALA A 27 21.61 -14.41 11.74
CA ALA A 27 22.74 -14.70 10.84
C ALA A 27 22.43 -14.35 9.38
N ILE A 28 21.24 -14.73 8.90
CA ILE A 28 20.77 -14.40 7.54
C ILE A 28 20.57 -12.88 7.40
N GLY A 29 20.03 -12.19 8.41
CA GLY A 29 19.90 -10.74 8.41
C GLY A 29 21.25 -10.02 8.34
N VAL A 30 22.21 -10.40 9.17
CA VAL A 30 23.57 -9.82 9.18
C VAL A 30 24.29 -10.11 7.86
N GLY A 31 24.25 -11.35 7.36
CA GLY A 31 24.81 -11.71 6.06
C GLY A 31 24.20 -10.90 4.92
N THR A 32 22.88 -10.69 4.93
CA THR A 32 22.18 -9.90 3.92
C THR A 32 22.55 -8.41 3.98
N LEU A 33 22.76 -7.84 5.18
CA LEU A 33 23.27 -6.46 5.34
C LEU A 33 24.70 -6.30 4.78
N ILE A 34 25.56 -7.29 4.99
CA ILE A 34 26.94 -7.30 4.45
C ILE A 34 26.91 -7.39 2.93
N ILE A 35 26.13 -8.32 2.36
CA ILE A 35 25.94 -8.47 0.91
C ILE A 35 25.38 -7.18 0.30
N PHE A 36 24.37 -6.56 0.91
CA PHE A 36 23.83 -5.27 0.48
C PHE A 36 24.91 -4.18 0.46
N GLY A 37 25.72 -4.05 1.51
CA GLY A 37 26.79 -3.06 1.58
C GLY A 37 27.88 -3.24 0.51
N PHE A 38 28.15 -4.47 0.06
CA PHE A 38 29.05 -4.77 -1.06
C PHE A 38 28.43 -4.61 -2.46
N LEU A 39 27.12 -4.82 -2.61
CA LEU A 39 26.42 -4.69 -3.90
C LEU A 39 25.95 -3.26 -4.18
N ARG A 40 25.60 -2.49 -3.14
CA ARG A 40 25.11 -1.10 -3.24
C ARG A 40 26.03 -0.18 -4.05
N PRO A 41 27.35 -0.09 -3.83
CA PRO A 41 28.22 0.80 -4.61
C PRO A 41 28.32 0.40 -6.09
N ARG A 42 28.16 -0.90 -6.40
CA ARG A 42 28.33 -1.45 -7.75
C ARG A 42 27.07 -1.32 -8.62
N ASN A 43 25.89 -1.33 -8.01
CA ASN A 43 24.60 -1.37 -8.71
C ASN A 43 23.71 -0.14 -8.41
N GLY A 44 24.23 1.07 -8.66
CA GLY A 44 23.53 2.33 -8.38
C GLY A 44 22.14 2.45 -9.04
N ILE A 45 21.92 1.81 -10.20
CA ILE A 45 20.62 1.80 -10.90
C ILE A 45 19.50 1.17 -10.06
N VAL A 46 19.80 0.19 -9.21
CA VAL A 46 18.80 -0.46 -8.35
C VAL A 46 18.81 0.11 -6.93
N TYR A 47 20.00 0.38 -6.38
CA TYR A 47 20.12 0.79 -4.98
C TYR A 47 20.07 2.30 -4.72
N ALA A 48 20.31 3.13 -5.73
CA ALA A 48 20.22 4.58 -5.60
C ALA A 48 19.71 5.29 -6.89
N PRO A 49 18.67 4.78 -7.59
CA PRO A 49 18.19 5.40 -8.84
C PRO A 49 17.81 6.87 -8.66
N LYS A 50 17.30 7.28 -7.50
CA LYS A 50 16.97 8.70 -7.23
C LYS A 50 18.20 9.59 -7.05
N GLN A 51 19.34 9.02 -6.64
CA GLN A 51 20.61 9.77 -6.59
C GLN A 51 21.19 9.97 -8.00
N LYS A 52 20.82 9.14 -8.98
CA LYS A 52 21.31 9.21 -10.37
C LYS A 52 20.35 9.97 -11.31
N TYR A 53 19.05 9.72 -11.22
CA TYR A 53 18.07 10.11 -12.24
C TYR A 53 17.09 11.22 -11.80
N SER A 54 17.00 11.53 -10.50
CA SER A 54 16.13 12.63 -10.05
C SER A 54 16.71 13.99 -10.38
N SER A 55 15.83 14.97 -10.57
CA SER A 55 16.22 16.38 -10.75
C SER A 55 17.02 16.89 -9.56
N GLU A 56 17.98 17.79 -9.79
CA GLU A 56 18.89 18.34 -8.77
C GLU A 56 18.16 18.79 -7.50
N LYS A 57 16.99 19.44 -7.65
CA LYS A 57 16.14 19.85 -6.52
C LYS A 57 15.60 18.67 -5.69
N LYS A 58 15.37 17.50 -6.27
CA LYS A 58 14.86 16.29 -5.59
C LYS A 58 15.92 15.24 -5.24
N GLN A 59 17.18 15.40 -5.66
CA GLN A 59 18.24 14.44 -5.35
C GLN A 59 18.47 14.30 -3.83
N PRO A 60 18.59 13.07 -3.30
CA PRO A 60 18.95 12.82 -1.90
C PRO A 60 20.43 13.17 -1.65
N PRO A 61 20.84 13.36 -0.38
CA PRO A 61 22.25 13.59 -0.02
C PRO A 61 23.17 12.50 -0.56
N LYS A 62 24.29 12.89 -1.17
CA LYS A 62 25.27 11.97 -1.76
C LYS A 62 25.90 11.11 -0.66
N ILE A 63 26.04 9.81 -0.92
CA ILE A 63 26.74 8.89 -0.03
C ILE A 63 28.24 8.98 -0.34
N GLU A 64 28.95 9.83 0.41
CA GLU A 64 30.36 10.19 0.17
C GLU A 64 31.32 8.99 0.21
N ASN A 65 31.14 8.09 1.19
CA ASN A 65 32.03 6.96 1.43
C ASN A 65 31.46 5.64 0.87
N GLN A 66 32.29 4.87 0.16
CA GLN A 66 31.90 3.58 -0.41
C GLN A 66 31.73 2.44 0.62
N GLY A 67 32.15 2.65 1.87
CA GLY A 67 32.13 1.64 2.94
C GLY A 67 30.74 1.02 3.21
N ILE A 68 30.74 -0.25 3.61
CA ILE A 68 29.57 -1.15 3.77
C ILE A 68 28.40 -0.47 4.52
N PHE A 69 28.69 0.23 5.62
CA PHE A 69 27.69 0.88 6.48
C PHE A 69 27.58 2.41 6.29
N ALA A 70 28.29 3.00 5.32
CA ALA A 70 28.37 4.45 5.15
C ALA A 70 27.02 5.14 4.84
N TRP A 71 26.02 4.39 4.38
CA TRP A 71 24.66 4.87 4.16
C TRP A 71 23.87 5.17 5.44
N ILE A 72 24.25 4.56 6.58
CA ILE A 72 23.51 4.68 7.84
C ILE A 72 23.57 6.13 8.37
N ARG A 73 24.74 6.79 8.28
CA ARG A 73 24.92 8.17 8.79
C ARG A 73 24.02 9.18 8.04
N PRO A 74 24.05 9.31 6.70
CA PRO A 74 23.14 10.20 5.97
C PRO A 74 21.65 9.91 6.20
N VAL A 75 21.28 8.63 6.29
CA VAL A 75 19.90 8.23 6.59
C VAL A 75 19.49 8.73 7.97
N LEU A 76 20.28 8.49 9.01
CA LEU A 76 19.92 8.93 10.37
C LEU A 76 20.02 10.45 10.58
N SER A 77 20.97 11.14 9.93
CA SER A 77 21.22 12.57 10.14
C SER A 77 20.31 13.53 9.35
N SER A 78 19.61 13.05 8.30
CA SER A 78 18.77 13.93 7.47
C SER A 78 17.63 14.58 8.26
N SER A 79 17.47 15.90 8.15
CA SER A 79 16.37 16.63 8.79
C SER A 79 15.01 16.28 8.16
N GLU A 80 13.92 16.46 8.90
CA GLU A 80 12.58 16.17 8.38
C GLU A 80 12.16 17.15 7.27
N GLU A 81 12.54 18.42 7.39
CA GLU A 81 12.22 19.46 6.42
C GLU A 81 12.86 19.17 5.05
N LEU A 82 14.12 18.72 5.04
CA LEU A 82 14.80 18.23 3.84
C LEU A 82 14.11 16.99 3.26
N LEU A 83 13.59 16.08 4.09
CA LEU A 83 12.80 14.94 3.59
C LEU A 83 11.48 15.39 2.95
N ILE A 84 10.77 16.38 3.51
CA ILE A 84 9.53 16.90 2.91
C ILE A 84 9.82 17.44 1.51
N GLU A 85 10.93 18.15 1.32
CA GLU A 85 11.38 18.66 0.02
C GLU A 85 11.78 17.53 -0.97
N LYS A 86 12.62 16.57 -0.54
CA LYS A 86 13.19 15.56 -1.46
C LYS A 86 12.29 14.35 -1.73
N ILE A 87 11.43 13.93 -0.78
CA ILE A 87 10.64 12.68 -0.88
C ILE A 87 9.11 12.87 -0.82
N GLY A 88 8.63 14.07 -0.48
CA GLY A 88 7.20 14.39 -0.39
C GLY A 88 6.59 14.14 1.00
N LEU A 89 5.44 14.76 1.24
CA LEU A 89 4.77 14.71 2.55
C LEU A 89 4.10 13.36 2.83
N ASP A 90 3.50 12.68 1.85
CA ASP A 90 2.93 11.34 2.07
C ASP A 90 4.01 10.33 2.51
N ALA A 91 5.24 10.46 1.99
CA ALA A 91 6.39 9.64 2.36
C ALA A 91 6.90 9.96 3.78
N VAL A 92 7.02 11.24 4.13
CA VAL A 92 7.37 11.67 5.50
C VAL A 92 6.30 11.27 6.51
N MET A 93 5.02 11.32 6.15
CA MET A 93 3.92 10.86 7.02
C MET A 93 3.96 9.34 7.26
N PHE A 94 4.38 8.54 6.27
CA PHE A 94 4.63 7.11 6.44
C PHE A 94 5.81 6.86 7.40
N LEU A 95 6.93 7.57 7.22
CA LEU A 95 8.09 7.45 8.12
C LEU A 95 7.77 7.87 9.55
N ARG A 96 7.03 8.98 9.74
CA ARG A 96 6.54 9.43 11.06
C ARG A 96 5.62 8.41 11.73
N PHE A 97 4.80 7.70 10.98
CA PHE A 97 3.96 6.61 11.51
C PHE A 97 4.83 5.46 12.05
N ILE A 98 5.84 5.00 11.30
CA ILE A 98 6.78 3.97 11.79
C ILE A 98 7.55 4.49 13.02
N GLN A 99 8.04 5.73 12.97
CA GLN A 99 8.78 6.35 14.08
C GLN A 99 7.93 6.46 15.36
N MET A 100 6.64 6.79 15.23
CA MET A 100 5.68 6.77 16.34
C MET A 100 5.54 5.34 16.90
N CYS A 101 5.31 4.33 16.05
CA CYS A 101 5.21 2.93 16.48
C CYS A 101 6.49 2.46 17.18
N ARG A 102 7.68 2.76 16.64
CA ARG A 102 8.98 2.47 17.26
C ARG A 102 9.09 3.08 18.65
N ASN A 103 8.90 4.39 18.77
CA ASN A 103 9.04 5.11 20.03
C ASN A 103 8.05 4.59 21.08
N MET A 104 6.81 4.31 20.65
CA MET A 104 5.74 3.78 21.49
C MET A 104 6.06 2.36 21.98
N PHE A 105 6.44 1.42 21.09
CA PHE A 105 6.80 0.07 21.51
C PHE A 105 8.06 0.00 22.37
N LEU A 106 9.02 0.93 22.23
CA LEU A 106 10.14 1.04 23.18
C LEU A 106 9.67 1.39 24.60
N TRP A 107 8.77 2.38 24.76
CA TRP A 107 8.17 2.70 26.07
C TRP A 107 7.35 1.54 26.63
N LEU A 108 6.55 0.87 25.79
CA LEU A 108 5.77 -0.30 26.21
C LEU A 108 6.68 -1.47 26.63
N PHE A 109 7.78 -1.73 25.90
CA PHE A 109 8.73 -2.79 26.21
C PHE A 109 9.38 -2.64 27.60
N PHE A 110 9.95 -1.47 27.91
CA PHE A 110 10.60 -1.25 29.21
C PHE A 110 9.62 -1.40 30.38
N LEU A 111 8.37 -0.99 30.21
CA LEU A 111 7.31 -1.20 31.19
C LEU A 111 6.81 -2.65 31.23
N GLY A 112 6.78 -3.35 30.10
CA GLY A 112 6.39 -4.75 29.96
C GLY A 112 7.31 -5.73 30.68
N LEU A 113 8.59 -5.37 30.89
CA LEU A 113 9.53 -6.14 31.73
C LEU A 113 9.00 -6.32 33.16
N ALA A 114 8.29 -5.34 33.72
CA ALA A 114 7.67 -5.46 35.04
C ALA A 114 6.50 -6.46 35.05
N ILE A 115 5.70 -6.52 33.97
CA ILE A 115 4.63 -7.54 33.81
C ILE A 115 5.25 -8.94 33.79
N ILE A 116 6.34 -9.14 33.05
CA ILE A 116 7.06 -10.42 33.00
C ILE A 116 7.55 -10.84 34.39
N GLY A 117 8.08 -9.89 35.19
CA GLY A 117 8.45 -10.14 36.58
C GLY A 117 7.28 -10.59 37.45
N VAL A 118 6.11 -9.95 37.32
CA VAL A 118 4.87 -10.35 38.02
C VAL A 118 4.40 -11.74 37.59
N ASN A 119 4.46 -12.06 36.29
CA ASN A 119 4.02 -13.35 35.75
C ASN A 119 4.90 -14.51 36.26
N LEU A 120 6.21 -14.32 36.28
CA LEU A 120 7.16 -15.29 36.82
C LEU A 120 6.98 -15.48 38.34
N TYR A 121 6.88 -14.39 39.10
CA TYR A 121 6.71 -14.44 40.55
C TYR A 121 5.37 -15.06 40.94
N GLY A 122 4.28 -14.62 40.32
CA GLY A 122 2.93 -15.17 40.55
C GLY A 122 2.82 -16.64 40.15
N THR A 123 3.43 -17.06 39.04
CA THR A 123 3.45 -18.49 38.64
C THR A 123 4.20 -19.35 39.66
N LYS A 124 5.32 -18.86 40.21
CA LYS A 124 6.06 -19.54 41.28
C LYS A 124 5.25 -19.61 42.57
N GLN A 125 4.59 -18.51 42.96
CA GLN A 125 3.83 -18.41 44.21
C GLN A 125 2.51 -19.21 44.17
N ASP A 126 1.84 -19.28 43.02
CA ASP A 126 0.55 -19.96 42.85
C ASP A 126 0.67 -21.49 42.78
N ARG A 127 1.88 -22.02 42.55
CA ARG A 127 2.11 -23.45 42.27
C ARG A 127 3.28 -24.07 43.05
N ASN A 128 4.04 -23.29 43.82
CA ASN A 128 5.30 -23.62 44.51
C ASN A 128 6.47 -24.06 43.60
N GLN A 129 6.19 -24.69 42.46
CA GLN A 129 7.14 -25.10 41.43
C GLN A 129 6.62 -24.66 40.04
N PHE A 130 7.54 -24.37 39.10
CA PHE A 130 7.15 -24.14 37.70
C PHE A 130 6.57 -25.43 37.10
N PRO A 131 5.36 -25.41 36.51
CA PRO A 131 4.71 -26.61 35.99
C PRO A 131 5.44 -27.09 34.73
N LYS A 132 5.76 -28.39 34.64
CA LYS A 132 6.32 -28.99 33.42
C LYS A 132 5.40 -28.65 32.23
N THR A 133 5.96 -28.00 31.22
CA THR A 133 5.24 -27.56 30.01
C THR A 133 6.17 -27.59 28.81
N ASP A 134 5.57 -27.89 27.66
CA ASP A 134 6.19 -27.95 26.34
C ASP A 134 6.76 -26.59 25.89
N ASN A 135 6.25 -25.50 26.48
CA ASN A 135 6.55 -24.13 26.08
C ASN A 135 6.81 -23.23 27.31
N PRO A 136 8.02 -23.23 27.91
CA PRO A 136 8.34 -22.43 29.10
C PRO A 136 8.24 -20.91 28.89
N LEU A 137 8.13 -20.42 27.65
CA LEU A 137 7.77 -19.02 27.39
C LEU A 137 6.37 -18.66 27.93
N GLN A 138 5.50 -19.65 28.16
CA GLN A 138 4.21 -19.47 28.83
C GLN A 138 4.37 -19.08 30.32
N TYR A 139 5.53 -19.29 30.96
CA TYR A 139 5.82 -18.73 32.30
C TYR A 139 5.92 -17.18 32.28
N LEU A 140 6.17 -16.58 31.12
CA LEU A 140 6.26 -15.13 30.92
C LEU A 140 4.89 -14.50 30.60
N SER A 141 3.86 -15.32 30.38
CA SER A 141 2.52 -14.91 29.96
C SER A 141 1.49 -15.08 31.08
N ILE A 142 0.27 -14.59 30.85
CA ILE A 142 -0.87 -14.75 31.77
C ILE A 142 -1.36 -16.21 31.92
N SER A 143 -0.78 -17.18 31.20
CA SER A 143 -1.30 -18.55 31.11
C SER A 143 -1.45 -19.25 32.48
N PHE A 144 -0.36 -19.36 33.25
CA PHE A 144 -0.32 -20.24 34.42
C PHE A 144 -0.84 -19.64 35.74
N LEU A 145 -1.08 -18.32 35.77
CA LEU A 145 -1.61 -17.61 36.93
C LEU A 145 -3.02 -18.13 37.30
N LYS A 146 -3.25 -18.35 38.60
CA LYS A 146 -4.54 -18.76 39.17
C LYS A 146 -5.12 -17.71 40.11
N ASN A 147 -4.29 -17.08 40.94
CA ASN A 147 -4.75 -16.14 41.95
C ASN A 147 -5.17 -14.80 41.34
N ALA A 148 -6.44 -14.42 41.55
CA ALA A 148 -7.02 -13.20 41.00
C ALA A 148 -6.30 -11.90 41.41
N ARG A 149 -5.47 -11.94 42.45
CA ARG A 149 -4.61 -10.82 42.90
C ARG A 149 -3.61 -10.40 41.81
N TRP A 150 -3.04 -11.32 41.06
CA TRP A 150 -2.04 -11.01 40.00
C TRP A 150 -2.63 -10.30 38.78
N PHE A 151 -3.93 -10.46 38.55
CA PHE A 151 -4.63 -9.82 37.44
C PHE A 151 -4.79 -8.30 37.63
N TRP A 152 -4.70 -7.77 38.85
CA TRP A 152 -4.68 -6.31 39.08
C TRP A 152 -3.47 -5.61 38.46
N ALA A 153 -2.30 -6.26 38.42
CA ALA A 153 -1.15 -5.74 37.70
C ALA A 153 -1.46 -5.62 36.19
N HIS A 154 -2.05 -6.66 35.61
CA HIS A 154 -2.45 -6.66 34.20
C HIS A 154 -3.45 -5.54 33.88
N VAL A 155 -4.48 -5.34 34.73
CA VAL A 155 -5.41 -4.20 34.62
C VAL A 155 -4.64 -2.87 34.63
N ALA A 156 -3.77 -2.65 35.61
CA ALA A 156 -2.99 -1.42 35.73
C ALA A 156 -2.13 -1.15 34.48
N PHE A 157 -1.48 -2.18 33.92
CA PHE A 157 -0.71 -2.05 32.68
C PHE A 157 -1.60 -1.82 31.44
N THR A 158 -2.80 -2.41 31.35
CA THR A 158 -3.77 -2.08 30.30
C THR A 158 -4.17 -0.60 30.33
N TRP A 159 -4.35 -0.02 31.53
CA TRP A 159 -4.59 1.42 31.71
C TRP A 159 -3.36 2.27 31.34
N ILE A 160 -2.17 1.96 31.89
CA ILE A 160 -0.93 2.70 31.62
C ILE A 160 -0.59 2.71 30.13
N PHE A 161 -0.66 1.54 29.47
CA PHE A 161 -0.40 1.40 28.04
C PHE A 161 -1.41 2.22 27.23
N SER A 162 -2.71 2.15 27.55
CA SER A 162 -3.74 2.98 26.89
C SER A 162 -3.43 4.47 26.97
N LEU A 163 -3.06 4.98 28.15
CA LEU A 163 -2.73 6.40 28.36
C LEU A 163 -1.47 6.84 27.58
N ILE A 164 -0.42 6.03 27.57
CA ILE A 164 0.79 6.27 26.77
C ILE A 164 0.44 6.37 25.28
N ILE A 165 -0.36 5.43 24.79
CA ILE A 165 -0.75 5.38 23.38
C ILE A 165 -1.63 6.57 22.99
N PHE A 166 -2.58 6.98 23.85
CA PHE A 166 -3.37 8.20 23.62
C PHE A 166 -2.49 9.45 23.51
N ARG A 167 -1.46 9.58 24.35
CA ARG A 167 -0.48 10.68 24.26
C ARG A 167 0.30 10.67 22.94
N PHE A 168 0.78 9.51 22.50
CA PHE A 168 1.47 9.38 21.20
C PHE A 168 0.54 9.69 20.01
N LEU A 169 -0.66 9.11 20.00
CA LEU A 169 -1.65 9.34 18.94
C LEU A 169 -2.10 10.81 18.86
N TYR A 170 -2.37 11.45 20.00
CA TYR A 170 -2.73 12.88 20.05
C TYR A 170 -1.59 13.77 19.54
N LYS A 171 -0.35 13.54 19.99
CA LYS A 171 0.82 14.29 19.52
C LYS A 171 1.01 14.14 18.02
N GLN A 172 0.97 12.90 17.49
CA GLN A 172 1.19 12.67 16.07
C GLN A 172 0.05 13.23 15.19
N TYR A 173 -1.19 13.27 15.69
CA TYR A 173 -2.28 13.98 15.00
C TYR A 173 -2.07 15.50 15.00
N HIS A 174 -1.57 16.08 16.11
CA HIS A 174 -1.24 17.50 16.17
C HIS A 174 -0.19 17.88 15.13
N GLU A 175 0.92 17.13 15.06
CA GLU A 175 1.98 17.35 14.07
C GLU A 175 1.47 17.18 12.62
N TYR A 176 0.67 16.15 12.35
CA TYR A 176 0.00 16.01 11.05
C TYR A 176 -0.88 17.24 10.71
N SER A 177 -1.60 17.79 11.68
CA SER A 177 -2.42 18.99 11.49
C SER A 177 -1.59 20.25 11.26
N LYS A 178 -0.33 20.30 11.72
CA LYS A 178 0.65 21.37 11.41
C LYS A 178 1.20 21.18 9.99
N LEU A 179 1.73 20.00 9.68
CA LEU A 179 2.29 19.66 8.38
C LEU A 179 1.27 19.82 7.24
N LYS A 180 0.00 19.42 7.43
CA LYS A 180 -1.02 19.60 6.39
C LYS A 180 -1.33 21.07 6.10
N LYS A 181 -1.23 21.94 7.11
CA LYS A 181 -1.36 23.40 6.91
C LYS A 181 -0.16 23.97 6.18
N GLN A 182 1.06 23.54 6.51
CA GLN A 182 2.27 23.91 5.77
C GLN A 182 2.23 23.42 4.30
N TYR A 183 1.70 22.23 4.04
CA TYR A 183 1.47 21.72 2.69
C TYR A 183 0.52 22.60 1.87
N PHE A 184 -0.60 23.05 2.45
CA PHE A 184 -1.48 23.99 1.75
C PHE A 184 -0.82 25.34 1.46
N LYS A 185 0.24 25.70 2.18
CA LYS A 185 1.04 26.92 1.97
C LYS A 185 2.23 26.72 1.03
N SER A 186 2.46 25.51 0.51
CA SER A 186 3.59 25.28 -0.39
C SER A 186 3.36 25.97 -1.73
N GLU A 187 4.43 26.46 -2.35
CA GLU A 187 4.36 27.10 -3.67
C GLU A 187 3.83 26.13 -4.74
N GLU A 188 4.18 24.85 -4.64
CA GLU A 188 3.63 23.79 -5.52
C GLU A 188 2.10 23.65 -5.37
N TYR A 189 1.54 23.78 -4.16
CA TYR A 189 0.09 23.73 -3.98
C TYR A 189 -0.59 25.04 -4.44
N GLN A 190 -0.04 26.19 -4.04
CA GLN A 190 -0.59 27.52 -4.31
C GLN A 190 -0.51 27.92 -5.80
N SER A 191 0.43 27.39 -6.57
CA SER A 191 0.51 27.59 -8.03
C SER A 191 -0.34 26.60 -8.84
N SER A 192 -0.78 25.49 -8.25
CA SER A 192 -1.41 24.40 -8.99
C SER A 192 -2.86 24.66 -9.41
N LEU A 193 -3.23 24.32 -10.65
CA LEU A 193 -4.62 24.47 -11.11
C LEU A 193 -5.62 23.68 -10.24
N HIS A 194 -5.25 22.48 -9.78
CA HIS A 194 -6.16 21.61 -9.04
C HIS A 194 -6.61 22.15 -7.67
N SER A 195 -5.81 23.00 -7.00
CA SER A 195 -6.20 23.61 -5.73
C SER A 195 -7.29 24.68 -5.88
N ARG A 196 -7.38 25.31 -7.07
CA ARG A 196 -8.42 26.30 -7.42
C ARG A 196 -9.55 25.74 -8.31
N THR A 197 -9.53 24.46 -8.66
CA THR A 197 -10.58 23.81 -9.46
C THR A 197 -11.48 22.91 -8.61
N LEU A 198 -12.77 22.87 -8.96
CA LEU A 198 -13.76 21.94 -8.45
C LEU A 198 -14.13 20.90 -9.51
N LEU A 199 -14.29 19.65 -9.06
CA LEU A 199 -14.90 18.56 -9.82
C LEU A 199 -16.37 18.45 -9.42
N ILE A 200 -17.26 18.47 -10.41
CA ILE A 200 -18.70 18.34 -10.24
C ILE A 200 -19.15 17.05 -10.94
N THR A 201 -19.90 16.18 -10.25
CA THR A 201 -20.35 14.88 -10.77
C THR A 201 -21.83 14.64 -10.48
N GLY A 202 -22.54 13.98 -11.41
CA GLY A 202 -24.00 13.81 -11.34
C GLY A 202 -24.79 15.00 -11.91
N ILE A 203 -24.23 15.71 -12.89
CA ILE A 203 -24.87 16.88 -13.52
C ILE A 203 -26.13 16.44 -14.30
N PRO A 204 -27.32 16.99 -14.02
CA PRO A 204 -28.55 16.73 -14.79
C PRO A 204 -28.44 17.14 -16.27
N THR A 205 -29.16 16.46 -17.16
CA THR A 205 -29.02 16.61 -18.62
C THR A 205 -29.23 18.05 -19.13
N ASN A 206 -30.10 18.82 -18.49
CA ASN A 206 -30.37 20.23 -18.82
C ASN A 206 -29.29 21.22 -18.36
N MET A 207 -28.25 20.75 -17.66
CA MET A 207 -27.14 21.58 -17.14
C MET A 207 -25.78 21.11 -17.67
N GLN A 208 -25.75 20.26 -18.71
CA GLN A 208 -24.53 19.71 -19.32
C GLN A 208 -23.94 20.65 -20.40
N SER A 209 -23.75 21.93 -20.04
CA SER A 209 -22.99 22.93 -20.82
C SER A 209 -22.07 23.75 -19.91
N ASP A 210 -21.14 24.52 -20.47
CA ASP A 210 -20.20 25.33 -19.70
C ASP A 210 -20.90 26.50 -19.02
N GLU A 211 -21.90 27.09 -19.67
CA GLU A 211 -22.75 28.16 -19.16
C GLU A 211 -23.69 27.61 -18.08
N GLY A 212 -24.32 26.45 -18.31
CA GLY A 212 -25.20 25.80 -17.33
C GLY A 212 -24.47 25.42 -16.04
N LEU A 213 -23.20 25.01 -16.15
CA LEU A 213 -22.32 24.78 -15.01
C LEU A 213 -22.04 26.07 -14.21
N GLN A 214 -21.77 27.19 -14.88
CA GLN A 214 -21.55 28.48 -14.24
C GLN A 214 -22.84 29.00 -13.57
N GLN A 215 -23.96 29.00 -14.30
CA GLN A 215 -25.28 29.42 -13.82
C GLN A 215 -25.72 28.61 -12.59
N TYR A 216 -25.51 27.29 -12.58
CA TYR A 216 -25.81 26.44 -11.43
C TYR A 216 -25.04 26.88 -10.18
N ILE A 217 -23.73 27.13 -10.30
CA ILE A 217 -22.90 27.55 -9.17
C ILE A 217 -23.27 28.95 -8.68
N VAL A 218 -23.42 29.93 -9.58
CA VAL A 218 -23.80 31.31 -9.23
C VAL A 218 -25.18 31.33 -8.55
N GLY A 219 -26.18 30.68 -9.16
CA GLY A 219 -27.56 30.65 -8.68
C GLY A 219 -27.73 29.91 -7.35
N LYS A 220 -27.06 28.77 -7.14
CA LYS A 220 -27.10 28.04 -5.85
C LYS A 220 -26.31 28.73 -4.74
N LEU A 221 -25.30 29.55 -5.05
CA LEU A 221 -24.48 30.21 -4.04
C LEU A 221 -25.02 31.57 -3.60
N LYS A 222 -25.53 32.41 -4.52
CA LYS A 222 -25.73 33.86 -4.30
C LYS A 222 -24.45 34.59 -3.85
N PHE A 223 -23.29 34.25 -4.43
CA PHE A 223 -22.00 34.87 -4.12
C PHE A 223 -21.32 35.47 -5.37
N GLN A 224 -20.71 36.64 -5.20
CA GLN A 224 -19.92 37.37 -6.23
C GLN A 224 -18.52 36.76 -6.47
N GLN A 225 -18.39 35.42 -6.45
CA GLN A 225 -17.09 34.75 -6.60
C GLN A 225 -16.74 34.62 -8.09
N THR A 226 -15.56 35.14 -8.48
CA THR A 226 -15.10 35.13 -9.87
C THR A 226 -14.68 33.73 -10.31
N ILE A 227 -15.58 33.06 -11.03
CA ILE A 227 -15.25 31.89 -11.83
C ILE A 227 -14.29 32.36 -12.93
N SER A 228 -13.18 31.64 -13.11
CA SER A 228 -12.20 31.91 -14.15
C SER A 228 -12.53 31.14 -15.44
N GLN A 229 -12.85 29.85 -15.32
CA GLN A 229 -13.20 28.97 -16.44
C GLN A 229 -14.12 27.83 -15.97
N ALA A 230 -14.99 27.35 -16.86
CA ALA A 230 -15.74 26.10 -16.69
C ALA A 230 -15.44 25.16 -17.88
N HIS A 231 -15.59 23.85 -17.68
CA HIS A 231 -15.46 22.84 -18.73
C HIS A 231 -16.27 21.57 -18.44
N ILE A 232 -17.31 21.32 -19.23
CA ILE A 232 -18.09 20.10 -19.28
C ILE A 232 -17.34 19.04 -20.10
N SER A 233 -17.23 17.84 -19.56
CA SER A 233 -16.58 16.74 -20.29
C SER A 233 -17.52 16.15 -21.34
N ARG A 234 -16.95 15.47 -22.35
CA ARG A 234 -17.67 14.81 -23.45
C ARG A 234 -17.33 13.33 -23.56
N LYS A 235 -18.21 12.54 -24.18
CA LYS A 235 -18.04 11.07 -24.30
C LYS A 235 -16.95 10.71 -25.32
N VAL A 236 -15.79 10.26 -24.84
CA VAL A 236 -14.61 9.87 -25.66
C VAL A 236 -14.72 8.54 -26.44
N GLY A 237 -15.85 7.82 -26.37
CA GLY A 237 -16.05 6.60 -27.16
C GLY A 237 -14.98 5.51 -26.93
N ARG A 238 -14.51 4.91 -28.03
CA ARG A 238 -13.48 3.86 -28.09
C ARG A 238 -12.04 4.41 -28.02
N LEU A 239 -11.85 5.73 -28.12
CA LEU A 239 -10.54 6.39 -28.19
C LEU A 239 -9.48 5.89 -27.17
N PRO A 240 -9.80 5.59 -25.89
CA PRO A 240 -8.81 5.04 -24.96
C PRO A 240 -8.33 3.62 -25.31
N GLU A 241 -9.18 2.81 -25.94
CA GLU A 241 -8.87 1.45 -26.38
C GLU A 241 -8.04 1.46 -27.66
N LEU A 242 -8.32 2.38 -28.59
CA LEU A 242 -7.51 2.61 -29.79
C LEU A 242 -6.07 3.00 -29.44
N ILE A 243 -5.88 3.84 -28.42
CA ILE A 243 -4.55 4.22 -27.93
C ILE A 243 -3.84 3.03 -27.27
N GLU A 244 -4.54 2.18 -26.51
CA GLU A 244 -3.95 0.97 -25.93
C GLU A 244 -3.57 -0.07 -27.01
N GLU A 245 -4.34 -0.14 -28.10
CA GLU A 245 -4.06 -0.95 -29.29
C GLU A 245 -2.85 -0.41 -30.10
N HIS A 246 -2.76 0.92 -30.26
CA HIS A 246 -1.60 1.61 -30.83
C HIS A 246 -0.33 1.38 -30.01
N GLU A 247 -0.36 1.63 -28.68
CA GLU A 247 0.79 1.40 -27.80
C GLU A 247 1.31 -0.06 -27.89
N LYS A 248 0.39 -1.01 -27.99
CA LYS A 248 0.68 -2.45 -28.12
C LYS A 248 1.32 -2.77 -29.48
N ASN A 249 0.82 -2.21 -30.58
CA ASN A 249 1.39 -2.41 -31.92
C ASN A 249 2.79 -1.77 -32.03
N VAL A 250 2.98 -0.56 -31.49
CA VAL A 250 4.29 0.11 -31.40
C VAL A 250 5.29 -0.73 -30.61
N ARG A 251 4.95 -1.17 -29.39
CA ARG A 251 5.83 -2.05 -28.59
C ARG A 251 6.11 -3.40 -29.28
N SER A 252 5.20 -3.89 -30.11
CA SER A 252 5.40 -5.12 -30.90
C SER A 252 6.38 -4.89 -32.05
N LEU A 253 6.24 -3.78 -32.78
CA LEU A 253 7.20 -3.35 -33.80
C LEU A 253 8.60 -3.14 -33.21
N GLU A 254 8.73 -2.46 -32.06
CA GLU A 254 10.01 -2.29 -31.36
C GLU A 254 10.65 -3.64 -30.99
N SER A 255 9.85 -4.61 -30.53
CA SER A 255 10.29 -5.97 -30.19
C SER A 255 10.71 -6.80 -31.42
N VAL A 256 10.21 -6.47 -32.61
CA VAL A 256 10.64 -7.04 -33.89
C VAL A 256 11.92 -6.37 -34.36
N LEU A 257 11.96 -5.04 -34.41
CA LEU A 257 13.12 -4.26 -34.85
C LEU A 257 14.35 -4.51 -33.99
N ALA A 258 14.21 -4.59 -32.66
CA ALA A 258 15.33 -4.88 -31.75
C ALA A 258 15.94 -6.29 -31.92
N LYS A 259 15.19 -7.25 -32.49
CA LYS A 259 15.69 -8.59 -32.84
C LYS A 259 16.31 -8.64 -34.23
N TYR A 260 15.72 -7.90 -35.19
CA TYR A 260 16.16 -7.88 -36.58
C TYR A 260 17.41 -7.03 -36.78
N LEU A 261 17.48 -5.88 -36.12
CA LEU A 261 18.61 -4.94 -36.13
C LEU A 261 19.55 -5.17 -34.92
N LYS A 262 19.74 -6.43 -34.52
CA LYS A 262 20.56 -6.79 -33.35
C LYS A 262 22.04 -6.42 -33.54
N ASP A 263 22.57 -6.64 -34.73
CA ASP A 263 23.99 -6.51 -35.04
C ASP A 263 24.21 -5.26 -35.91
N PRO A 264 24.82 -4.16 -35.39
CA PRO A 264 24.68 -2.84 -36.03
C PRO A 264 25.27 -2.68 -37.43
N ASN A 265 26.07 -3.63 -37.89
CA ASN A 265 26.77 -3.58 -39.18
C ASN A 265 26.15 -4.50 -40.25
N HIS A 266 25.13 -5.31 -39.91
CA HIS A 266 24.59 -6.34 -40.81
C HIS A 266 23.09 -6.53 -40.65
N ILE A 267 22.36 -6.60 -41.78
CA ILE A 267 20.92 -6.88 -41.82
C ILE A 267 20.72 -8.33 -42.29
N PRO A 268 20.03 -9.19 -41.53
CA PRO A 268 19.72 -10.56 -41.97
C PRO A 268 18.86 -10.57 -43.24
N SER A 269 19.25 -11.35 -44.26
CA SER A 269 18.58 -11.35 -45.58
C SER A 269 17.12 -11.81 -45.61
N LYS A 270 16.58 -12.31 -44.49
CA LYS A 270 15.19 -12.75 -44.34
C LYS A 270 14.46 -11.84 -43.34
N ARG A 271 13.56 -10.99 -43.84
CA ARG A 271 12.68 -10.14 -43.01
C ARG A 271 11.81 -11.00 -42.06
N PRO A 272 11.50 -10.51 -40.84
CA PRO A 272 10.86 -11.30 -39.81
C PRO A 272 9.35 -11.46 -40.06
N LYS A 273 8.88 -12.69 -40.29
CA LYS A 273 7.46 -13.00 -40.48
C LYS A 273 6.79 -13.56 -39.22
N HIS A 274 5.50 -13.29 -39.04
CA HIS A 274 4.67 -13.89 -37.98
C HIS A 274 3.34 -14.40 -38.54
N HIS A 275 2.61 -15.17 -37.72
CA HIS A 275 1.32 -15.75 -38.09
C HIS A 275 0.16 -14.93 -37.51
N LEU A 276 -0.80 -14.55 -38.36
CA LEU A 276 -2.07 -13.95 -37.93
C LEU A 276 -2.92 -14.95 -37.14
N GLY A 277 -3.49 -14.54 -36.00
CA GLY A 277 -4.35 -15.40 -35.18
C GLY A 277 -3.64 -16.38 -34.24
N GLY A 278 -2.30 -16.54 -34.30
CA GLY A 278 -1.53 -17.27 -33.28
C GLY A 278 -0.50 -18.24 -33.83
N ARG A 279 -0.04 -19.17 -32.98
CA ARG A 279 1.16 -19.98 -33.23
C ARG A 279 0.96 -21.12 -34.25
N CYS A 280 -0.28 -21.46 -34.57
CA CYS A 280 -0.68 -22.48 -35.54
C CYS A 280 -1.88 -21.95 -36.36
N GLY A 281 -1.87 -22.14 -37.69
CA GLY A 281 -3.04 -21.89 -38.57
C GLY A 281 -3.14 -20.53 -39.25
N GLY A 282 -2.28 -19.56 -38.92
CA GLY A 282 -2.32 -18.21 -39.51
C GLY A 282 -1.64 -18.04 -40.87
N GLU A 283 -2.01 -17.00 -41.62
CA GLU A 283 -1.21 -16.48 -42.74
C GLU A 283 0.12 -15.87 -42.26
N LYS A 284 1.20 -16.02 -43.04
CA LYS A 284 2.56 -15.55 -42.74
C LYS A 284 2.86 -14.16 -43.33
N VAL A 285 2.43 -13.10 -42.65
CA VAL A 285 2.71 -11.70 -43.02
C VAL A 285 4.12 -11.25 -42.59
N ASP A 286 4.67 -10.24 -43.26
CA ASP A 286 5.87 -9.53 -42.76
C ASP A 286 5.49 -8.71 -41.53
N SER A 287 6.25 -8.87 -40.44
CA SER A 287 5.91 -8.25 -39.16
C SER A 287 6.23 -6.76 -39.12
N ILE A 288 7.25 -6.30 -39.86
CA ILE A 288 7.62 -4.88 -39.87
C ILE A 288 6.55 -4.12 -40.63
N GLU A 289 6.21 -4.60 -41.82
CA GLU A 289 5.21 -4.02 -42.72
C GLU A 289 3.81 -4.01 -42.10
N TYR A 290 3.38 -5.16 -41.57
CA TYR A 290 2.08 -5.30 -40.90
C TYR A 290 1.93 -4.34 -39.71
N TYR A 291 2.90 -4.28 -38.79
CA TYR A 291 2.77 -3.37 -37.65
C TYR A 291 2.91 -1.90 -38.07
N THR A 292 3.69 -1.57 -39.10
CA THR A 292 3.80 -0.19 -39.63
C THR A 292 2.44 0.31 -40.14
N ALA A 293 1.81 -0.45 -41.06
CA ALA A 293 0.50 -0.11 -41.60
C ALA A 293 -0.60 -0.05 -40.52
N GLN A 294 -0.58 -0.99 -39.56
CA GLN A 294 -1.52 -0.98 -38.42
C GLN A 294 -1.32 0.22 -37.50
N ILE A 295 -0.09 0.68 -37.28
CA ILE A 295 0.20 1.90 -36.50
C ILE A 295 -0.36 3.12 -37.21
N GLN A 296 -0.11 3.28 -38.52
CA GLN A 296 -0.58 4.43 -39.30
C GLN A 296 -2.11 4.49 -39.38
N ALA A 297 -2.78 3.36 -39.63
CA ALA A 297 -4.25 3.29 -39.65
C ALA A 297 -4.87 3.65 -38.29
N LEU A 298 -4.25 3.23 -37.18
CA LEU A 298 -4.69 3.61 -35.84
C LEU A 298 -4.40 5.10 -35.53
N GLU A 299 -3.29 5.66 -36.02
CA GLU A 299 -2.99 7.09 -35.88
C GLU A 299 -4.04 7.95 -36.61
N GLU A 300 -4.49 7.52 -37.79
CA GLU A 300 -5.58 8.15 -38.53
C GLU A 300 -6.95 8.02 -37.82
N GLU A 301 -7.32 6.81 -37.36
CA GLU A 301 -8.58 6.60 -36.61
C GLU A 301 -8.60 7.44 -35.31
N ILE A 302 -7.48 7.50 -34.59
CA ILE A 302 -7.30 8.31 -33.37
C ILE A 302 -7.39 9.81 -33.69
N HIS A 303 -6.82 10.28 -34.80
CA HIS A 303 -6.92 11.68 -35.22
C HIS A 303 -8.36 12.07 -35.53
N ASN A 304 -9.05 11.26 -36.35
CA ASN A 304 -10.44 11.45 -36.74
C ASN A 304 -11.39 11.45 -35.52
N GLU A 305 -11.20 10.53 -34.56
CA GLU A 305 -11.99 10.51 -33.32
C GLU A 305 -11.65 11.67 -32.35
N ARG A 306 -10.44 12.25 -32.42
CA ARG A 306 -10.06 13.44 -31.65
C ARG A 306 -10.74 14.70 -32.16
N GLU A 307 -10.77 14.94 -33.48
CA GLU A 307 -11.44 16.12 -34.04
C GLU A 307 -12.95 16.12 -33.76
N ARG A 308 -13.58 14.95 -33.97
CA ARG A 308 -15.02 14.75 -33.78
C ARG A 308 -15.48 14.83 -32.31
N ILE A 309 -14.58 15.03 -31.34
CA ILE A 309 -14.96 15.19 -29.93
C ILE A 309 -15.94 16.35 -29.71
N LYS A 310 -15.88 17.40 -30.55
CA LYS A 310 -16.79 18.56 -30.52
C LYS A 310 -18.24 18.19 -30.89
N GLU A 311 -18.44 17.12 -31.65
CA GLU A 311 -19.76 16.53 -31.96
C GLU A 311 -20.28 15.66 -30.81
N ARG A 312 -19.39 15.04 -30.03
CA ARG A 312 -19.76 14.03 -29.03
C ARG A 312 -20.57 14.64 -27.88
N LYS A 313 -21.62 13.91 -27.46
CA LYS A 313 -22.51 14.28 -26.35
C LYS A 313 -21.72 14.55 -25.06
N ALA A 314 -22.12 15.63 -24.36
CA ALA A 314 -21.67 15.93 -23.01
C ALA A 314 -22.01 14.81 -22.02
N ILE A 315 -21.28 14.75 -20.91
CA ILE A 315 -21.48 13.74 -19.85
C ILE A 315 -21.72 14.39 -18.49
N ASN A 316 -22.19 13.59 -17.53
CA ASN A 316 -22.66 14.03 -16.22
C ASN A 316 -21.55 14.51 -15.25
N TYR A 317 -20.39 14.94 -15.74
CA TYR A 317 -19.35 15.57 -14.93
C TYR A 317 -18.60 16.67 -15.69
N GLY A 318 -18.05 17.62 -14.94
CA GLY A 318 -17.30 18.76 -15.44
C GLY A 318 -16.49 19.43 -14.34
N PHE A 319 -15.74 20.45 -14.73
CA PHE A 319 -14.77 21.14 -13.89
C PHE A 319 -15.00 22.66 -13.91
N ILE A 320 -14.78 23.33 -12.78
CA ILE A 320 -14.88 24.79 -12.68
C ILE A 320 -13.67 25.31 -11.91
N SER A 321 -12.87 26.17 -12.53
CA SER A 321 -11.75 26.86 -11.88
C SER A 321 -12.15 28.25 -11.43
N PHE A 322 -11.76 28.58 -10.22
CA PHE A 322 -11.84 29.93 -9.66
C PHE A 322 -10.55 30.68 -9.94
N THR A 323 -10.56 32.00 -9.76
CA THR A 323 -9.35 32.82 -9.70
C THR A 323 -8.52 32.42 -8.47
N ASN A 324 -9.11 32.53 -7.27
CA ASN A 324 -8.46 32.24 -5.99
C ASN A 324 -8.75 30.83 -5.48
N ILE A 325 -7.75 30.23 -4.82
CA ILE A 325 -7.86 28.95 -4.10
C ILE A 325 -8.88 29.05 -2.94
N VAL A 326 -8.92 30.19 -2.25
CA VAL A 326 -9.84 30.43 -1.12
C VAL A 326 -11.30 30.28 -1.54
N ASP A 327 -11.65 30.73 -2.75
CA ASP A 327 -13.01 30.66 -3.27
C ASP A 327 -13.42 29.21 -3.53
N ALA A 328 -12.62 28.45 -4.29
CA ALA A 328 -12.84 27.02 -4.53
C ALA A 328 -12.99 26.23 -3.22
N HIS A 329 -12.08 26.41 -2.25
CA HIS A 329 -12.17 25.75 -0.95
C HIS A 329 -13.40 26.20 -0.13
N SER A 330 -13.84 27.45 -0.24
CA SER A 330 -15.05 27.93 0.44
C SER A 330 -16.32 27.27 -0.14
N VAL A 331 -16.41 27.14 -1.46
CA VAL A 331 -17.54 26.50 -2.16
C VAL A 331 -17.56 25.00 -1.87
N ALA A 332 -16.42 24.31 -2.01
CA ALA A 332 -16.30 22.89 -1.69
C ALA A 332 -16.59 22.57 -0.21
N LYS A 333 -16.50 23.55 0.70
CA LYS A 333 -16.96 23.40 2.09
C LYS A 333 -18.46 23.67 2.23
N LYS A 334 -19.04 24.69 1.56
CA LYS A 334 -20.50 24.98 1.60
C LYS A 334 -21.35 23.78 1.15
N PHE A 335 -20.82 22.96 0.23
CA PHE A 335 -21.45 21.73 -0.25
C PHE A 335 -20.99 20.44 0.48
N GLU A 336 -20.13 20.52 1.49
CA GLU A 336 -19.68 19.33 2.25
C GLU A 336 -20.89 18.65 2.94
N GLY A 337 -21.08 17.36 2.70
CA GLY A 337 -22.15 16.56 3.32
C GLY A 337 -23.54 16.74 2.69
N ARG A 338 -23.75 17.66 1.75
CA ARG A 338 -25.01 17.78 1.00
C ARG A 338 -25.11 16.68 -0.07
N VAL A 339 -25.52 15.49 0.36
CA VAL A 339 -25.72 14.32 -0.50
C VAL A 339 -27.22 14.05 -0.68
N SER A 340 -27.89 14.92 -1.42
CA SER A 340 -29.19 14.57 -2.02
C SER A 340 -28.96 13.57 -3.16
N LEU A 341 -29.91 12.65 -3.38
CA LEU A 341 -29.82 11.64 -4.44
C LEU A 341 -29.76 12.25 -5.84
N ASN A 342 -30.41 13.41 -6.02
CA ASN A 342 -30.61 14.08 -7.31
C ASN A 342 -29.81 15.39 -7.48
N GLU A 343 -28.97 15.78 -6.49
CA GLU A 343 -28.09 16.95 -6.64
C GLU A 343 -26.67 16.54 -7.07
N PRO A 344 -25.99 17.35 -7.91
CA PRO A 344 -24.62 17.09 -8.32
C PRO A 344 -23.65 17.21 -7.12
N GLN A 345 -22.76 16.24 -6.99
CA GLN A 345 -21.72 16.23 -5.95
C GLN A 345 -20.54 17.09 -6.38
N ILE A 346 -20.31 18.18 -5.63
CA ILE A 346 -19.19 19.11 -5.78
C ILE A 346 -18.07 18.71 -4.81
N MET A 347 -16.83 18.61 -5.31
CA MET A 347 -15.63 18.38 -4.52
C MET A 347 -14.44 19.15 -5.09
N LEU A 348 -13.38 19.35 -4.29
CA LEU A 348 -12.09 19.84 -4.81
C LEU A 348 -11.58 18.89 -5.90
N ALA A 349 -11.06 19.45 -6.99
CA ALA A 349 -10.48 18.65 -8.05
C ALA A 349 -9.22 17.93 -7.53
N PRO A 350 -9.09 16.61 -7.72
CA PRO A 350 -7.84 15.91 -7.44
C PRO A 350 -6.82 16.26 -8.53
N TRP A 351 -5.56 15.85 -8.37
CA TRP A 351 -4.59 15.86 -9.47
C TRP A 351 -5.17 15.11 -10.69
N PRO A 352 -5.05 15.61 -11.94
CA PRO A 352 -5.59 14.94 -13.13
C PRO A 352 -5.13 13.49 -13.28
N LYS A 353 -3.87 13.20 -12.93
CA LYS A 353 -3.29 11.85 -12.91
C LYS A 353 -3.91 10.91 -11.86
N ASP A 354 -4.55 11.45 -10.81
CA ASP A 354 -5.26 10.68 -9.77
C ASP A 354 -6.63 10.21 -10.25
N ILE A 355 -7.22 10.84 -11.26
CA ILE A 355 -8.58 10.57 -11.72
C ILE A 355 -8.69 9.15 -12.34
N ILE A 356 -9.79 8.47 -12.03
CA ILE A 356 -10.22 7.23 -12.69
C ILE A 356 -11.43 7.58 -13.57
N TRP A 357 -11.15 8.00 -14.80
CA TRP A 357 -12.12 8.61 -15.71
C TRP A 357 -13.36 7.74 -15.97
N ALA A 358 -13.16 6.43 -16.19
CA ALA A 358 -14.23 5.45 -16.36
C ALA A 358 -15.20 5.32 -15.15
N ASN A 359 -14.80 5.82 -13.96
CA ASN A 359 -15.65 5.83 -12.76
C ASN A 359 -16.36 7.18 -12.51
N LEU A 360 -16.03 8.25 -13.24
CA LEU A 360 -16.68 9.56 -13.10
C LEU A 360 -18.10 9.55 -13.69
N THR A 361 -18.30 8.86 -14.81
CA THR A 361 -19.60 8.74 -15.52
C THR A 361 -20.69 8.02 -14.71
N LEU A 362 -20.29 7.22 -13.71
CA LEU A 362 -21.21 6.38 -12.93
C LEU A 362 -22.16 7.23 -12.07
N THR A 363 -23.47 7.02 -12.23
CA THR A 363 -24.50 7.62 -11.38
C THR A 363 -24.40 7.13 -9.93
N ASN A 364 -24.91 7.91 -8.98
CA ASN A 364 -24.80 7.59 -7.55
C ASN A 364 -25.49 6.26 -7.18
N ALA A 365 -26.63 5.93 -7.81
CA ALA A 365 -27.31 4.65 -7.63
C ALA A 365 -26.45 3.45 -8.09
N VAL A 366 -25.96 3.47 -9.34
CA VAL A 366 -25.08 2.41 -9.87
C VAL A 366 -23.79 2.28 -9.06
N ARG A 367 -23.22 3.41 -8.63
CA ARG A 367 -22.06 3.48 -7.73
C ARG A 367 -22.38 2.90 -6.33
N GLY A 368 -23.63 2.99 -5.86
CA GLY A 368 -24.13 2.32 -4.67
C GLY A 368 -24.18 0.79 -4.82
N THR A 369 -24.89 0.29 -5.83
CA THR A 369 -25.02 -1.16 -6.10
C THR A 369 -23.66 -1.82 -6.31
N LYS A 370 -22.75 -1.21 -7.08
CA LYS A 370 -21.37 -1.71 -7.27
C LYS A 370 -20.55 -1.73 -5.97
N ARG A 371 -20.84 -0.85 -5.00
CA ARG A 371 -20.19 -0.90 -3.66
C ARG A 371 -20.73 -2.06 -2.83
N LEU A 372 -22.05 -2.28 -2.81
CA LEU A 372 -22.70 -3.38 -2.09
C LEU A 372 -22.19 -4.74 -2.59
N ILE A 373 -22.25 -4.97 -3.91
CA ILE A 373 -21.71 -6.17 -4.56
C ILE A 373 -20.22 -6.34 -4.21
N GLY A 374 -19.43 -5.26 -4.29
CA GLY A 374 -18.01 -5.29 -3.93
C GLY A 374 -17.71 -5.46 -2.43
N HIS A 375 -18.71 -5.36 -1.54
CA HIS A 375 -18.59 -5.74 -0.13
C HIS A 375 -18.98 -7.21 0.08
N ALA A 376 -20.03 -7.69 -0.60
CA ALA A 376 -20.39 -9.12 -0.58
C ALA A 376 -19.22 -9.99 -1.07
N PHE A 377 -18.63 -9.67 -2.24
CA PHE A 377 -17.43 -10.36 -2.72
C PHE A 377 -16.23 -10.25 -1.77
N PHE A 378 -16.08 -9.15 -1.03
CA PHE A 378 -15.01 -9.03 -0.03
C PHE A 378 -15.23 -9.94 1.19
N LEU A 379 -16.48 -10.10 1.65
CA LEU A 379 -16.80 -11.01 2.74
C LEU A 379 -16.63 -12.48 2.32
N LEU A 380 -17.10 -12.85 1.13
CA LEU A 380 -16.87 -14.18 0.56
C LEU A 380 -15.37 -14.47 0.44
N LEU A 381 -14.58 -13.51 -0.06
CA LEU A 381 -13.12 -13.61 -0.13
C LEU A 381 -12.48 -13.79 1.26
N CYS A 382 -12.99 -13.14 2.31
CA CYS A 382 -12.46 -13.32 3.67
C CYS A 382 -12.74 -14.71 4.25
N PHE A 383 -13.85 -15.36 3.86
CA PHE A 383 -14.19 -16.69 4.34
C PHE A 383 -13.46 -17.80 3.57
N PHE A 384 -13.57 -17.78 2.23
CA PHE A 384 -13.03 -18.86 1.39
C PHE A 384 -11.50 -18.88 1.28
N TRP A 385 -10.78 -17.83 1.67
CA TRP A 385 -9.32 -17.79 1.63
C TRP A 385 -8.64 -18.70 2.67
N LEU A 386 -9.37 -19.16 3.70
CA LEU A 386 -8.89 -20.18 4.62
C LEU A 386 -8.56 -21.50 3.88
N PHE A 387 -9.38 -21.88 2.89
CA PHE A 387 -9.26 -23.16 2.18
C PHE A 387 -7.93 -23.33 1.42
N PRO A 388 -7.50 -22.42 0.52
CA PRO A 388 -6.22 -22.56 -0.18
C PRO A 388 -4.99 -22.40 0.74
N ILE A 389 -5.06 -21.56 1.79
CA ILE A 389 -3.97 -21.49 2.78
C ILE A 389 -3.90 -22.80 3.57
N GLY A 390 -5.03 -23.33 4.02
CA GLY A 390 -5.11 -24.57 4.79
C GLY A 390 -4.54 -25.76 4.02
N LEU A 391 -5.05 -26.01 2.81
CA LEU A 391 -4.56 -27.09 1.94
C LEU A 391 -3.05 -26.99 1.66
N LEU A 392 -2.56 -25.78 1.34
CA LEU A 392 -1.15 -25.63 0.98
C LEU A 392 -0.23 -25.67 2.22
N SER A 393 -0.71 -25.26 3.40
CA SER A 393 0.04 -25.38 4.65
C SER A 393 0.02 -26.78 5.25
N THR A 394 -0.99 -27.63 4.97
CA THR A 394 -0.94 -29.06 5.33
C THR A 394 -0.12 -29.87 4.33
N ALA A 395 -0.20 -29.56 3.03
CA ALA A 395 0.70 -30.13 2.02
C ALA A 395 2.19 -29.81 2.30
N ALA A 396 2.47 -28.67 2.94
CA ALA A 396 3.81 -28.27 3.38
C ALA A 396 4.33 -28.98 4.64
N GLN A 397 3.54 -29.80 5.33
CA GLN A 397 4.05 -30.57 6.48
C GLN A 397 4.99 -31.67 5.98
N ILE A 398 6.14 -31.86 6.62
CA ILE A 398 7.15 -32.85 6.17
C ILE A 398 6.56 -34.26 6.08
N GLN A 399 5.70 -34.63 7.03
CA GLN A 399 4.97 -35.90 7.03
C GLN A 399 4.12 -36.13 5.78
N ASN A 400 3.69 -35.07 5.09
CA ASN A 400 2.89 -35.14 3.86
C ASN A 400 3.76 -34.99 2.61
N ILE A 401 4.84 -34.22 2.68
CA ILE A 401 5.87 -34.16 1.61
C ILE A 401 6.49 -35.54 1.40
N VAL A 402 6.86 -36.25 2.47
CA VAL A 402 7.42 -37.62 2.36
C VAL A 402 6.43 -38.58 1.70
N LYS A 403 5.13 -38.51 2.02
CA LYS A 403 4.08 -39.33 1.37
C LYS A 403 3.91 -39.02 -0.13
N ILE A 404 4.14 -37.77 -0.54
CA ILE A 404 4.02 -37.33 -1.94
C ILE A 404 5.31 -37.60 -2.73
N ALA A 405 6.47 -37.53 -2.06
CA ALA A 405 7.80 -37.58 -2.65
C ALA A 405 8.75 -38.42 -1.78
N PRO A 406 8.63 -39.76 -1.77
CA PRO A 406 9.37 -40.63 -0.83
C PRO A 406 10.90 -40.55 -0.96
N PHE A 407 11.44 -40.14 -2.11
CA PHE A 407 12.89 -39.90 -2.25
C PHE A 407 13.42 -38.79 -1.31
N THR A 408 12.55 -37.95 -0.76
CA THR A 408 12.94 -36.90 0.21
C THR A 408 13.16 -37.42 1.63
N GLU A 409 12.66 -38.63 1.94
CA GLU A 409 12.73 -39.25 3.27
C GLU A 409 14.16 -39.35 3.79
N ASN A 410 15.05 -39.93 2.98
CA ASN A 410 16.47 -40.08 3.27
C ASN A 410 17.17 -38.72 3.50
N ILE A 411 16.73 -37.66 2.82
CA ILE A 411 17.34 -36.32 2.93
C ILE A 411 16.95 -35.67 4.26
N PHE A 412 15.67 -35.77 4.65
CA PHE A 412 15.16 -35.17 5.88
C PHE A 412 15.63 -35.92 7.13
N TYR A 413 15.65 -37.25 7.13
CA TYR A 413 16.15 -38.02 8.27
C TYR A 413 17.68 -37.94 8.43
N ALA A 414 18.45 -37.82 7.34
CA ALA A 414 19.90 -37.60 7.43
C ALA A 414 20.25 -36.19 7.96
N ASN A 415 19.39 -35.19 7.74
CA ASN A 415 19.67 -33.79 8.08
C ASN A 415 18.52 -33.14 8.87
N TYR A 416 18.43 -33.46 10.16
CA TYR A 416 17.43 -32.88 11.06
C TYR A 416 17.35 -31.33 11.01
N PHE A 417 18.49 -30.65 10.85
CA PHE A 417 18.52 -29.18 10.67
C PHE A 417 17.79 -28.72 9.39
N ILE A 418 17.94 -29.44 8.28
CA ILE A 418 17.29 -29.12 7.01
C ILE A 418 15.77 -29.35 7.12
N ALA A 419 15.36 -30.44 7.77
CA ALA A 419 13.95 -30.69 8.09
C ALA A 419 13.35 -29.53 8.94
N ALA A 420 13.94 -29.25 10.10
CA ALA A 420 13.47 -28.19 10.99
C ALA A 420 13.45 -26.79 10.33
N PHE A 421 14.43 -26.48 9.47
CA PHE A 421 14.46 -25.25 8.68
C PHE A 421 13.30 -25.18 7.67
N ILE A 422 13.10 -26.24 6.88
CA ILE A 422 12.06 -26.33 5.85
C ILE A 422 10.67 -26.19 6.49
N GLU A 423 10.39 -26.92 7.57
CA GLU A 423 9.13 -26.84 8.30
C GLU A 423 8.88 -25.44 8.89
N SER A 424 9.90 -24.83 9.49
CA SER A 424 9.80 -23.50 10.11
C SER A 424 9.64 -22.34 9.13
N TRP A 425 10.09 -22.49 7.87
CA TRP A 425 10.10 -21.40 6.88
C TRP A 425 9.02 -21.53 5.81
N MET A 426 8.64 -22.75 5.42
CA MET A 426 7.82 -22.96 4.23
C MET A 426 6.38 -22.48 4.37
N SER A 427 5.70 -22.73 5.50
CA SER A 427 4.34 -22.21 5.72
C SER A 427 4.30 -20.66 5.75
N PRO A 428 5.21 -19.95 6.47
CA PRO A 428 5.36 -18.50 6.34
C PRO A 428 5.67 -17.99 4.92
N LEU A 429 6.47 -18.71 4.13
CA LEU A 429 6.78 -18.35 2.74
C LEU A 429 5.57 -18.53 1.82
N ILE A 430 4.82 -19.62 1.98
CA ILE A 430 3.54 -19.87 1.29
C ILE A 430 2.53 -18.76 1.59
N MET A 431 2.35 -18.42 2.86
CA MET A 431 1.50 -17.33 3.31
C MET A 431 1.94 -15.99 2.70
N GLY A 432 3.26 -15.74 2.66
CA GLY A 432 3.85 -14.57 2.02
C GLY A 432 3.58 -14.50 0.51
N ALA A 433 3.69 -15.61 -0.21
CA ALA A 433 3.42 -15.70 -1.65
C ALA A 433 1.95 -15.39 -1.97
N PHE A 434 1.00 -15.93 -1.20
CA PHE A 434 -0.43 -15.61 -1.33
C PHE A 434 -0.72 -14.12 -1.06
N PHE A 435 0.02 -13.50 -0.14
CA PHE A 435 -0.06 -12.06 0.12
C PHE A 435 0.57 -11.16 -0.96
N LEU A 436 1.24 -11.70 -1.99
CA LEU A 436 1.61 -10.95 -3.20
C LEU A 436 0.42 -10.78 -4.16
N VAL A 437 -0.47 -11.78 -4.23
CA VAL A 437 -1.63 -11.80 -5.14
C VAL A 437 -2.81 -11.00 -4.57
N LEU A 438 -3.06 -11.14 -3.26
CA LEU A 438 -4.20 -10.53 -2.57
C LEU A 438 -4.35 -9.00 -2.78
N PRO A 439 -3.28 -8.17 -2.71
CA PRO A 439 -3.38 -6.73 -3.00
C PRO A 439 -3.92 -6.44 -4.41
N GLN A 440 -3.60 -7.27 -5.41
CA GLN A 440 -4.07 -7.08 -6.79
C GLN A 440 -5.57 -7.40 -6.91
N ILE A 441 -6.03 -8.48 -6.30
CA ILE A 441 -7.46 -8.82 -6.20
C ILE A 441 -8.23 -7.67 -5.55
N LEU A 442 -7.72 -7.14 -4.43
CA LEU A 442 -8.37 -6.03 -3.72
C LEU A 442 -8.28 -4.69 -4.47
N ARG A 443 -7.23 -4.45 -5.27
CA ARG A 443 -7.12 -3.32 -6.21
C ARG A 443 -8.18 -3.42 -7.31
N ILE A 444 -8.32 -4.58 -7.96
CA ILE A 444 -9.32 -4.87 -9.00
C ILE A 444 -10.74 -4.68 -8.45
N LEU A 445 -11.05 -5.29 -7.30
CA LEU A 445 -12.34 -5.15 -6.62
C LEU A 445 -12.64 -3.67 -6.29
N SER A 446 -11.65 -2.93 -5.81
CA SER A 446 -11.79 -1.51 -5.46
C SER A 446 -11.89 -0.58 -6.69
N LYS A 447 -11.36 -0.97 -7.86
CA LYS A 447 -11.60 -0.29 -9.16
C LYS A 447 -13.07 -0.39 -9.55
N HIS A 448 -13.64 -1.60 -9.48
CA HIS A 448 -15.03 -1.88 -9.85
C HIS A 448 -16.07 -1.28 -8.89
N GLN A 449 -15.73 -1.02 -7.63
CA GLN A 449 -16.57 -0.30 -6.66
C GLN A 449 -16.85 1.20 -6.98
N GLY A 450 -16.46 1.70 -8.16
CA GLY A 450 -16.76 3.08 -8.57
C GLY A 450 -16.07 4.13 -7.71
N LYS A 451 -14.75 4.00 -7.52
CA LYS A 451 -13.90 5.00 -6.86
C LYS A 451 -13.44 6.03 -7.89
N ASN A 452 -13.69 7.32 -7.63
CA ASN A 452 -13.39 8.41 -8.57
C ASN A 452 -11.88 8.66 -8.77
N THR A 453 -11.04 8.28 -7.79
CA THR A 453 -9.59 8.56 -7.83
C THR A 453 -8.75 7.39 -7.32
N LYS A 454 -7.50 7.28 -7.79
CA LYS A 454 -6.51 6.24 -7.45
C LYS A 454 -6.13 6.34 -5.98
N SER A 455 -5.92 7.54 -5.44
CA SER A 455 -5.67 7.78 -4.02
C SER A 455 -6.87 7.46 -3.13
N SER A 456 -8.10 7.56 -3.65
CA SER A 456 -9.32 7.07 -2.97
C SER A 456 -9.47 5.54 -3.04
N LEU A 457 -9.06 4.93 -4.15
CA LEU A 457 -8.96 3.48 -4.34
C LEU A 457 -7.93 2.88 -3.39
N ASP A 458 -6.70 3.39 -3.36
CA ASP A 458 -5.58 2.89 -2.55
C ASP A 458 -5.87 2.99 -1.04
N ARG A 459 -6.44 4.11 -0.58
CA ARG A 459 -6.96 4.22 0.81
C ARG A 459 -8.07 3.20 1.11
N SER A 460 -8.85 2.78 0.10
CA SER A 460 -9.86 1.73 0.23
C SER A 460 -9.28 0.32 0.11
N VAL A 461 -8.14 0.13 -0.54
CA VAL A 461 -7.37 -1.13 -0.59
C VAL A 461 -6.69 -1.36 0.76
N LEU A 462 -6.01 -0.34 1.32
CA LEU A 462 -5.48 -0.36 2.69
C LEU A 462 -6.56 -0.74 3.72
N ALA A 463 -7.76 -0.16 3.58
CA ALA A 463 -8.88 -0.48 4.45
C ALA A 463 -9.32 -1.95 4.37
N LYS A 464 -9.34 -2.54 3.16
CA LYS A 464 -9.69 -3.96 2.94
C LYS A 464 -8.57 -4.90 3.36
N LEU A 465 -7.32 -4.61 3.00
CA LEU A 465 -6.13 -5.39 3.39
C LEU A 465 -6.06 -5.51 4.92
N TYR A 466 -6.20 -4.41 5.65
CA TYR A 466 -6.14 -4.43 7.11
C TYR A 466 -7.26 -5.28 7.72
N LEU A 467 -8.50 -5.09 7.24
CA LEU A 467 -9.65 -5.85 7.74
C LEU A 467 -9.54 -7.35 7.40
N PHE A 468 -9.02 -7.67 6.21
CA PHE A 468 -8.74 -9.02 5.77
C PHE A 468 -7.68 -9.69 6.65
N PHE A 469 -6.56 -9.01 6.92
CA PHE A 469 -5.47 -9.50 7.77
C PHE A 469 -5.94 -9.71 9.21
N LEU A 470 -6.74 -8.78 9.75
CA LEU A 470 -7.35 -8.92 11.07
C LEU A 470 -8.28 -10.15 11.13
N ILE A 471 -9.19 -10.28 10.17
CA ILE A 471 -10.18 -11.36 10.14
C ILE A 471 -9.50 -12.72 9.92
N ASN A 472 -8.68 -12.89 8.89
CA ASN A 472 -8.07 -14.19 8.57
C ASN A 472 -7.05 -14.60 9.63
N ASN A 473 -6.08 -13.74 9.92
CA ASN A 473 -4.88 -14.15 10.66
C ASN A 473 -5.09 -14.14 12.18
N ILE A 474 -6.05 -13.38 12.71
CA ILE A 474 -6.35 -13.34 14.15
C ILE A 474 -7.67 -14.07 14.42
N ILE A 475 -8.78 -13.60 13.85
CA ILE A 475 -10.11 -14.12 14.25
C ILE A 475 -10.34 -15.54 13.73
N ILE A 476 -10.28 -15.76 12.42
CA ILE A 476 -10.51 -17.07 11.80
C ILE A 476 -9.43 -18.06 12.26
N TYR A 477 -8.14 -17.70 12.20
CA TYR A 477 -7.07 -18.59 12.62
C TYR A 477 -7.21 -19.08 14.07
N THR A 478 -7.49 -18.21 15.04
CA THR A 478 -7.69 -18.64 16.44
C THR A 478 -8.94 -19.48 16.62
N VAL A 479 -10.06 -19.13 15.96
CA VAL A 479 -11.30 -19.94 16.00
C VAL A 479 -11.10 -21.31 15.35
N SER A 480 -10.40 -21.39 14.21
CA SER A 480 -10.06 -22.65 13.55
C SER A 480 -9.10 -23.49 14.38
N SER A 481 -8.08 -22.90 15.02
CA SER A 481 -7.21 -23.64 15.95
C SER A 481 -8.03 -24.22 17.10
N THR A 482 -8.84 -23.40 17.78
CA THR A 482 -9.72 -23.83 18.87
C THR A 482 -10.65 -24.98 18.43
N PHE A 483 -11.19 -24.90 17.21
CA PHE A 483 -12.03 -25.95 16.63
C PHE A 483 -11.25 -27.26 16.35
N PHE A 484 -10.05 -27.18 15.79
CA PHE A 484 -9.20 -28.36 15.57
C PHE A 484 -8.69 -28.97 16.88
N ASP A 485 -8.33 -28.14 17.87
CA ASP A 485 -7.95 -28.56 19.22
C ASP A 485 -9.10 -29.33 19.89
N LEU A 486 -10.33 -28.81 19.82
CA LEU A 486 -11.54 -29.47 20.35
C LEU A 486 -11.87 -30.75 19.58
N PHE A 487 -11.79 -30.74 18.24
CA PHE A 487 -12.00 -31.94 17.41
C PHE A 487 -10.96 -33.03 17.71
N GLY A 488 -9.70 -32.66 17.94
CA GLY A 488 -8.63 -33.57 18.38
C GLY A 488 -8.93 -34.21 19.72
N LYS A 489 -9.45 -33.44 20.70
CA LYS A 489 -9.90 -33.97 22.00
C LYS A 489 -11.07 -34.96 21.85
N ILE A 490 -12.11 -34.58 21.09
CA ILE A 490 -13.26 -35.45 20.82
C ILE A 490 -12.82 -36.75 20.14
N ARG A 491 -11.96 -36.67 19.12
CA ARG A 491 -11.40 -37.84 18.47
C ARG A 491 -10.60 -38.72 19.44
N ALA A 492 -9.73 -38.13 20.25
CA ALA A 492 -8.96 -38.89 21.24
C ALA A 492 -9.85 -39.59 22.28
N THR A 493 -11.01 -39.03 22.65
CA THR A 493 -11.98 -39.71 23.53
C THR A 493 -12.74 -40.84 22.84
N ILE A 494 -12.96 -40.75 21.53
CA ILE A 494 -13.58 -41.82 20.72
C ILE A 494 -12.57 -42.96 20.50
N ASP A 495 -11.35 -42.62 20.07
CA ASP A 495 -10.25 -43.57 19.83
C ASP A 495 -9.81 -44.28 21.13
N ALA A 496 -10.18 -43.76 22.31
CA ALA A 496 -9.97 -44.37 23.63
C ALA A 496 -11.10 -45.34 24.08
N GLY A 497 -12.13 -45.58 23.25
CA GLY A 497 -13.13 -46.64 23.46
C GLY A 497 -14.33 -46.31 24.35
N ASN A 498 -14.41 -45.11 24.93
CA ASN A 498 -15.56 -44.70 25.75
C ASN A 498 -16.69 -44.13 24.88
N THR A 499 -17.53 -45.00 24.32
CA THR A 499 -18.60 -44.60 23.39
C THR A 499 -19.99 -44.52 24.03
N GLU A 500 -20.30 -43.35 24.61
CA GLU A 500 -21.68 -42.85 24.69
C GLU A 500 -21.77 -41.43 24.09
N PHE A 501 -22.85 -41.13 23.37
CA PHE A 501 -23.11 -39.77 22.87
C PHE A 501 -23.24 -38.74 24.02
N LYS A 502 -23.60 -39.19 25.24
CA LYS A 502 -23.60 -38.36 26.45
C LYS A 502 -22.20 -37.85 26.81
N ASP A 503 -21.16 -38.65 26.61
CA ASP A 503 -19.80 -38.26 27.00
C ASP A 503 -19.18 -37.28 26.01
N ILE A 504 -19.52 -37.37 24.72
CA ILE A 504 -19.21 -36.30 23.74
C ILE A 504 -19.88 -34.98 24.17
N TYR A 505 -21.14 -35.03 24.62
CA TYR A 505 -21.84 -33.84 25.14
C TYR A 505 -21.22 -33.31 26.44
N LYS A 506 -20.79 -34.18 27.38
CA LYS A 506 -20.02 -33.78 28.56
C LYS A 506 -18.72 -33.08 28.15
N VAL A 507 -17.89 -33.69 27.30
CA VAL A 507 -16.60 -33.13 26.87
C VAL A 507 -16.77 -31.73 26.25
N VAL A 508 -17.77 -31.53 25.39
CA VAL A 508 -18.05 -30.21 24.79
C VAL A 508 -18.57 -29.19 25.82
N LYS A 509 -19.30 -29.64 26.84
CA LYS A 509 -19.87 -28.79 27.91
C LYS A 509 -18.87 -28.45 29.03
N GLU A 510 -17.96 -29.37 29.34
CA GLU A 510 -16.91 -29.21 30.36
C GLU A 510 -15.72 -28.41 29.79
N ALA A 511 -15.41 -28.57 28.50
CA ALA A 511 -14.32 -27.86 27.83
C ALA A 511 -14.66 -26.42 27.37
N ASN A 512 -15.79 -25.84 27.84
CA ASN A 512 -16.23 -24.45 27.66
C ASN A 512 -15.54 -23.71 26.48
N PHE A 513 -16.16 -23.70 25.29
CA PHE A 513 -15.52 -23.19 24.06
C PHE A 513 -14.83 -21.82 24.19
N LEU A 514 -15.33 -20.93 25.06
CA LEU A 514 -14.72 -19.63 25.34
C LEU A 514 -13.40 -19.72 26.12
N ASP A 515 -13.31 -20.64 27.09
CA ASP A 515 -12.12 -20.87 27.90
C ASP A 515 -10.99 -21.50 27.06
N GLU A 516 -11.32 -22.49 26.22
CA GLU A 516 -10.35 -23.04 25.25
C GLU A 516 -9.93 -21.98 24.23
N LEU A 517 -10.83 -21.09 23.79
CA LEU A 517 -10.50 -19.97 22.90
C LEU A 517 -9.54 -18.97 23.57
N ALA A 518 -9.69 -18.70 24.87
CA ALA A 518 -8.78 -17.84 25.62
C ALA A 518 -7.38 -18.47 25.75
N ASP A 519 -7.28 -19.77 26.07
CA ASP A 519 -5.99 -20.45 26.12
C ASP A 519 -5.39 -20.66 24.71
N SER A 520 -6.19 -20.90 23.67
CA SER A 520 -5.74 -20.96 22.27
C SER A 520 -5.16 -19.61 21.83
N LEU A 521 -5.84 -18.49 22.14
CA LEU A 521 -5.32 -17.14 21.92
C LEU A 521 -3.96 -16.93 22.61
N ILE A 522 -3.78 -17.41 23.85
CA ILE A 522 -2.49 -17.32 24.55
C ILE A 522 -1.41 -18.18 23.87
N LYS A 523 -1.72 -19.43 23.49
CA LYS A 523 -0.80 -20.33 22.75
C LYS A 523 -0.34 -19.70 21.41
N VAL A 524 -1.26 -19.08 20.68
CA VAL A 524 -1.01 -18.42 19.37
C VAL A 524 -0.05 -17.22 19.45
N SER A 525 0.19 -16.64 20.64
CA SER A 525 1.17 -15.56 20.81
C SER A 525 2.62 -15.96 20.43
N SER A 526 3.02 -17.22 20.64
CA SER A 526 4.35 -17.73 20.25
C SER A 526 4.57 -17.71 18.73
N PHE A 527 3.54 -18.07 17.95
CA PHE A 527 3.58 -17.97 16.49
C PHE A 527 3.80 -16.53 16.04
N TRP A 528 3.12 -15.57 16.67
CA TRP A 528 3.26 -14.16 16.32
C TRP A 528 4.63 -13.57 16.68
N ILE A 529 5.24 -14.01 17.78
CA ILE A 529 6.62 -13.66 18.12
C ILE A 529 7.59 -14.14 17.03
N ASN A 530 7.49 -15.40 16.60
CA ASN A 530 8.32 -15.97 15.55
C ASN A 530 8.10 -15.29 14.19
N TYR A 531 6.85 -15.01 13.82
CA TYR A 531 6.50 -14.35 12.56
C TYR A 531 7.02 -12.89 12.49
N ILE A 532 6.95 -12.13 13.59
CA ILE A 532 7.48 -10.77 13.66
C ILE A 532 9.02 -10.78 13.61
N SER A 533 9.67 -11.75 14.27
CA SER A 533 11.13 -11.99 14.15
C SER A 533 11.54 -12.25 12.69
N LEU A 534 10.91 -13.23 12.04
CA LEU A 534 11.18 -13.59 10.64
C LEU A 534 10.93 -12.41 9.67
N ARG A 535 9.85 -11.65 9.85
CA ARG A 535 9.58 -10.47 9.01
C ARG A 535 10.51 -9.29 9.31
N GLY A 536 11.16 -9.26 10.48
CA GLY A 536 12.31 -8.38 10.73
C GLY A 536 13.45 -8.63 9.74
N VAL A 537 13.83 -9.90 9.55
CA VAL A 537 14.78 -10.31 8.49
C VAL A 537 14.22 -9.98 7.10
N GLY A 538 12.92 -10.20 6.91
CA GLY A 538 12.20 -9.80 5.69
C GLY A 538 12.41 -8.33 5.30
N ALA A 539 12.45 -7.40 6.26
CA ALA A 539 12.75 -5.99 5.99
C ALA A 539 14.21 -5.76 5.52
N ILE A 540 15.17 -6.58 5.98
CA ILE A 540 16.55 -6.54 5.47
C ILE A 540 16.62 -7.10 4.04
N PHE A 541 15.85 -8.14 3.71
CA PHE A 541 15.71 -8.59 2.33
C PHE A 541 15.03 -7.54 1.42
N ASP A 542 14.02 -6.83 1.94
CA ASP A 542 13.41 -5.69 1.25
C ASP A 542 14.45 -4.57 0.96
N LEU A 543 15.40 -4.32 1.87
CA LEU A 543 16.53 -3.40 1.65
C LEU A 543 17.51 -3.90 0.58
N ALA A 544 17.81 -5.20 0.59
CA ALA A 544 18.76 -5.81 -0.33
C ALA A 544 18.23 -5.96 -1.78
N GLN A 545 16.92 -5.83 -2.01
CA GLN A 545 16.27 -5.80 -3.33
C GLN A 545 16.72 -6.89 -4.31
N ILE A 546 17.01 -8.08 -3.79
CA ILE A 546 17.61 -9.20 -4.54
C ILE A 546 16.74 -9.59 -5.74
N ILE A 547 15.42 -9.62 -5.56
CA ILE A 547 14.45 -9.88 -6.63
C ILE A 547 14.58 -8.86 -7.77
N SER A 548 14.70 -7.57 -7.45
CA SER A 548 14.85 -6.50 -8.46
C SER A 548 16.16 -6.61 -9.24
N LEU A 549 17.27 -6.93 -8.55
CA LEU A 549 18.57 -7.20 -9.20
C LEU A 549 18.48 -8.40 -10.15
N VAL A 550 18.02 -9.55 -9.62
CA VAL A 550 17.99 -10.82 -10.35
C VAL A 550 17.05 -10.73 -11.55
N LEU A 551 15.83 -10.20 -11.39
CA LEU A 551 14.91 -10.01 -12.51
C LEU A 551 15.45 -9.02 -13.55
N THR A 552 16.12 -7.94 -13.15
CA THR A 552 16.73 -7.00 -14.10
C THR A 552 17.86 -7.66 -14.89
N ARG A 553 18.69 -8.50 -14.25
CA ARG A 553 19.78 -9.22 -14.92
C ARG A 553 19.28 -10.34 -15.83
N ILE A 554 18.27 -11.11 -15.40
CA ILE A 554 17.59 -12.13 -16.22
C ILE A 554 16.93 -11.47 -17.44
N LYS A 555 16.19 -10.37 -17.25
CA LYS A 555 15.57 -9.63 -18.37
C LYS A 555 16.62 -9.17 -19.38
N LYS A 556 17.72 -8.55 -18.95
CA LYS A 556 18.81 -8.11 -19.84
C LYS A 556 19.55 -9.25 -20.54
N LEU A 557 19.51 -10.48 -20.02
CA LEU A 557 20.18 -11.64 -20.60
C LEU A 557 19.30 -12.40 -21.61
N PHE A 558 18.02 -12.62 -21.29
CA PHE A 558 17.11 -13.45 -22.08
C PHE A 558 16.15 -12.65 -22.99
N ILE A 559 15.85 -11.39 -22.63
CA ILE A 559 14.98 -10.51 -23.42
C ILE A 559 15.86 -9.44 -24.03
N GLN A 560 16.13 -9.54 -25.34
CA GLN A 560 16.78 -8.48 -26.12
C GLN A 560 15.95 -7.18 -25.94
N PRO A 561 16.45 -6.18 -25.18
CA PRO A 561 15.60 -5.11 -24.68
C PRO A 561 15.56 -3.96 -25.68
N THR A 562 14.34 -3.51 -25.99
CA THR A 562 14.16 -2.28 -26.79
C THR A 562 14.72 -1.07 -26.03
N PRO A 563 15.08 0.04 -26.73
CA PRO A 563 15.49 1.29 -26.06
C PRO A 563 14.48 1.75 -24.99
N ARG A 564 13.18 1.64 -25.29
CA ARG A 564 12.09 1.91 -24.34
C ARG A 564 12.14 0.98 -23.12
N ASN A 565 12.38 -0.32 -23.30
CA ASN A 565 12.52 -1.26 -22.18
C ASN A 565 13.73 -0.93 -21.29
N LEU A 566 14.85 -0.47 -21.86
CA LEU A 566 16.02 -0.03 -21.07
C LEU A 566 15.71 1.21 -20.21
N LYS A 567 14.95 2.15 -20.78
CA LYS A 567 14.47 3.35 -20.07
C LYS A 567 13.43 3.01 -18.99
N GLU A 568 12.53 2.06 -19.25
CA GLU A 568 11.60 1.53 -18.25
C GLU A 568 12.31 0.74 -17.13
N PHE A 569 13.39 0.00 -17.42
CA PHE A 569 14.15 -0.78 -16.43
C PHE A 569 15.11 0.07 -15.56
N SER A 570 15.43 1.30 -15.97
CA SER A 570 16.24 2.24 -15.19
C SER A 570 15.39 3.22 -14.36
N ARG A 571 14.07 3.28 -14.61
CA ARG A 571 13.15 4.13 -13.85
C ARG A 571 13.11 3.74 -12.37
N PRO A 572 13.12 4.72 -11.42
CA PRO A 572 12.84 4.46 -10.02
C PRO A 572 11.48 3.75 -9.80
N PRO A 573 11.41 2.68 -8.98
CA PRO A 573 10.14 2.03 -8.68
C PRO A 573 9.24 2.91 -7.79
N ASP A 574 7.93 2.82 -7.96
CA ASP A 574 6.98 3.60 -7.16
C ASP A 574 6.62 2.90 -5.82
N PHE A 575 6.38 3.68 -4.76
CA PHE A 575 6.00 3.14 -3.44
C PHE A 575 4.53 2.68 -3.35
N ASP A 576 4.27 1.46 -2.87
CA ASP A 576 2.91 0.94 -2.62
C ASP A 576 2.47 1.21 -1.17
N TYR A 577 2.01 2.45 -0.92
CA TYR A 577 1.51 2.87 0.40
C TYR A 577 0.48 1.90 1.02
N PRO A 578 -0.55 1.39 0.32
CA PRO A 578 -1.46 0.39 0.88
C PRO A 578 -0.81 -0.87 1.44
N VAL A 579 0.16 -1.47 0.75
CA VAL A 579 0.81 -2.71 1.21
C VAL A 579 1.69 -2.45 2.43
N TYR A 580 2.52 -1.39 2.38
CA TYR A 580 3.45 -1.09 3.47
C TYR A 580 2.75 -0.51 4.73
N TYR A 581 1.71 0.32 4.58
CA TYR A 581 0.89 0.72 5.75
C TYR A 581 0.16 -0.48 6.36
N ASN A 582 -0.29 -1.46 5.56
CA ASN A 582 -1.03 -2.62 6.05
C ASN A 582 -0.19 -3.48 7.00
N ILE A 583 1.00 -3.90 6.59
CA ILE A 583 1.83 -4.82 7.39
C ILE A 583 2.22 -4.20 8.74
N HIS A 584 2.53 -2.89 8.76
CA HIS A 584 2.83 -2.15 9.97
C HIS A 584 1.60 -1.92 10.87
N LEU A 585 0.43 -1.64 10.31
CA LEU A 585 -0.83 -1.57 11.09
C LEU A 585 -1.21 -2.92 11.70
N PHE A 586 -1.01 -4.01 10.96
CA PHE A 586 -1.26 -5.35 11.43
C PHE A 586 -0.29 -5.73 12.56
N PHE A 587 1.00 -5.46 12.43
CA PHE A 587 1.98 -5.73 13.49
C PHE A 587 1.82 -4.82 14.71
N PHE A 588 1.36 -3.56 14.56
CA PHE A 588 0.91 -2.77 15.70
C PHE A 588 -0.26 -3.45 16.42
N THR A 589 -1.22 -3.99 15.66
CA THR A 589 -2.42 -4.62 16.22
C THR A 589 -2.09 -5.93 16.94
N VAL A 590 -1.25 -6.78 16.37
CA VAL A 590 -0.74 -8.01 17.01
C VAL A 590 0.10 -7.69 18.24
N GLY A 591 1.04 -6.72 18.13
CA GLY A 591 1.86 -6.27 19.26
C GLY A 591 1.06 -5.66 20.40
N MET A 592 -0.05 -4.97 20.10
CA MET A 592 -0.99 -4.50 21.12
C MET A 592 -1.82 -5.63 21.71
N LEU A 593 -2.41 -6.50 20.89
CA LEU A 593 -3.24 -7.62 21.31
C LEU A 593 -2.56 -8.46 22.40
N TYR A 594 -1.28 -8.78 22.20
CA TYR A 594 -0.50 -9.59 23.14
C TYR A 594 0.35 -8.77 24.13
N SER A 595 0.31 -7.43 24.10
CA SER A 595 1.15 -6.54 24.92
C SER A 595 1.14 -6.83 26.43
N VAL A 596 -0.02 -7.19 26.96
CA VAL A 596 -0.23 -7.51 28.39
C VAL A 596 -0.41 -9.02 28.60
N ILE A 597 -0.85 -9.77 27.58
CA ILE A 597 -1.09 -11.22 27.63
C ILE A 597 0.23 -12.00 27.59
N ALA A 598 1.14 -11.62 26.70
CA ALA A 598 2.45 -12.23 26.49
C ALA A 598 3.50 -11.12 26.18
N PRO A 599 3.94 -10.34 27.20
CA PRO A 599 4.64 -9.07 27.00
C PRO A 599 5.99 -9.18 26.29
N LEU A 600 6.58 -10.38 26.19
CA LEU A 600 7.79 -10.65 25.39
C LEU A 600 7.66 -10.16 23.94
N ILE A 601 6.44 -10.14 23.37
CA ILE A 601 6.20 -9.62 22.02
C ILE A 601 6.63 -8.15 21.84
N LEU A 602 6.63 -7.36 22.92
CA LEU A 602 6.97 -5.94 22.89
C LEU A 602 8.43 -5.71 22.50
N PHE A 603 9.34 -6.62 22.90
CA PHE A 603 10.73 -6.62 22.47
C PHE A 603 10.84 -6.77 20.95
N PHE A 604 10.20 -7.81 20.40
CA PHE A 604 10.22 -8.11 18.97
C PHE A 604 9.54 -7.01 18.13
N CYS A 605 8.45 -6.42 18.62
CA CYS A 605 7.85 -5.24 18.00
C CYS A 605 8.78 -4.02 18.03
N ALA A 606 9.42 -3.71 19.16
CA ALA A 606 10.35 -2.58 19.28
C ALA A 606 11.58 -2.73 18.36
N ALA A 607 12.14 -3.94 18.29
CA ALA A 607 13.23 -4.29 17.36
C ALA A 607 12.77 -4.17 15.89
N TYR A 608 11.62 -4.76 15.54
CA TYR A 608 11.03 -4.69 14.20
C TYR A 608 10.81 -3.25 13.74
N PHE A 609 10.13 -2.40 14.54
CA PHE A 609 9.85 -1.02 14.16
C PHE A 609 11.10 -0.14 14.13
N SER A 610 12.16 -0.49 14.86
CA SER A 610 13.47 0.17 14.77
C SER A 610 14.17 -0.16 13.45
N LEU A 611 14.20 -1.44 13.08
CA LEU A 611 14.79 -1.92 11.84
C LEU A 611 14.01 -1.44 10.60
N ALA A 612 12.68 -1.52 10.63
CA ALA A 612 11.81 -1.00 9.59
C ALA A 612 12.03 0.50 9.35
N LEU A 613 12.18 1.31 10.41
CA LEU A 613 12.43 2.74 10.23
C LEU A 613 13.75 3.01 9.50
N LEU A 614 14.81 2.24 9.77
CA LEU A 614 16.09 2.36 9.07
C LEU A 614 15.96 1.97 7.58
N VAL A 615 15.33 0.83 7.32
CA VAL A 615 15.10 0.29 5.97
C VAL A 615 14.25 1.23 5.11
N TYR A 616 13.03 1.54 5.54
CA TYR A 616 12.10 2.31 4.72
C TYR A 616 12.54 3.76 4.52
N ARG A 617 13.33 4.31 5.45
CA ARG A 617 13.92 5.65 5.30
C ARG A 617 15.04 5.66 4.26
N TYR A 618 15.91 4.64 4.21
CA TYR A 618 16.84 4.46 3.09
C TYR A 618 16.08 4.30 1.76
N GLN A 619 15.12 3.38 1.71
CA GLN A 619 14.39 3.07 0.48
C GLN A 619 13.63 4.28 -0.07
N LEU A 620 12.91 5.05 0.76
CA LEU A 620 12.18 6.25 0.32
C LEU A 620 13.12 7.40 -0.07
N MET A 621 14.31 7.51 0.52
CA MET A 621 15.33 8.49 0.09
C MET A 621 15.90 8.12 -1.28
N TYR A 622 16.45 6.91 -1.42
CA TYR A 622 17.35 6.56 -2.53
C TYR A 622 16.69 5.76 -3.67
N VAL A 623 15.58 5.05 -3.41
CA VAL A 623 15.00 4.10 -4.37
C VAL A 623 13.58 4.45 -4.81
N PHE A 624 12.63 4.60 -3.88
CA PHE A 624 11.20 4.68 -4.21
C PHE A 624 10.69 6.11 -4.51
N THR A 625 9.85 6.24 -5.54
CA THR A 625 9.12 7.46 -5.91
C THR A 625 7.68 7.47 -5.39
N THR A 626 7.19 8.67 -5.02
CA THR A 626 5.78 8.90 -4.66
C THR A 626 4.97 9.18 -5.93
N LYS A 627 4.00 8.33 -6.27
CA LYS A 627 3.21 8.42 -7.52
C LYS A 627 2.47 9.74 -7.68
N ILE A 628 1.82 10.18 -6.59
CA ILE A 628 0.93 11.34 -6.50
C ILE A 628 1.01 11.81 -5.05
N GLU A 629 1.23 13.10 -4.81
CA GLU A 629 1.24 13.68 -3.46
C GLU A 629 -0.18 14.09 -3.06
N THR A 630 -0.73 13.46 -2.02
CA THR A 630 -2.04 13.83 -1.44
C THR A 630 -1.88 14.82 -0.26
N GLY A 631 -0.66 14.97 0.25
CA GLY A 631 -0.34 15.67 1.49
C GLY A 631 -0.90 14.92 2.69
N GLY A 632 -0.42 13.70 2.94
CA GLY A 632 -0.66 12.94 4.17
C GLY A 632 -2.08 12.37 4.34
N THR A 633 -2.92 12.28 3.31
CA THR A 633 -4.35 11.92 3.51
C THR A 633 -4.59 10.48 3.98
N PHE A 634 -3.56 9.63 3.88
CA PHE A 634 -3.54 8.30 4.48
C PHE A 634 -3.60 8.33 6.02
N TRP A 635 -3.08 9.37 6.70
CA TRP A 635 -3.05 9.41 8.17
C TRP A 635 -4.42 9.24 8.81
N ARG A 636 -5.46 9.87 8.24
CA ARG A 636 -6.86 9.73 8.71
C ARG A 636 -7.36 8.29 8.61
N VAL A 637 -6.88 7.53 7.62
CA VAL A 637 -7.21 6.11 7.44
C VAL A 637 -6.48 5.28 8.50
N VAL A 638 -5.17 5.48 8.65
CA VAL A 638 -4.27 4.82 9.60
C VAL A 638 -4.73 5.03 11.04
N PHE A 639 -4.94 6.27 11.48
CA PHE A 639 -5.40 6.60 12.84
C PHE A 639 -6.71 5.88 13.22
N ASN A 640 -7.67 5.79 12.29
CA ASN A 640 -8.92 5.06 12.54
C ASN A 640 -8.72 3.53 12.68
N ARG A 641 -7.64 2.95 12.14
CA ARG A 641 -7.28 1.53 12.37
C ARG A 641 -6.60 1.38 13.73
N LEU A 642 -5.68 2.28 14.08
CA LEU A 642 -5.01 2.29 15.39
C LEU A 642 -6.02 2.42 16.54
N ILE A 643 -7.00 3.32 16.43
CA ILE A 643 -8.11 3.43 17.39
C ILE A 643 -8.96 2.14 17.39
N GLY A 644 -9.21 1.54 16.23
CA GLY A 644 -9.96 0.29 16.12
C GLY A 644 -9.25 -0.90 16.79
N SER A 645 -7.94 -1.04 16.62
CA SER A 645 -7.17 -2.12 17.28
C SER A 645 -6.98 -1.91 18.76
N LEU A 646 -6.98 -0.67 19.26
CA LEU A 646 -7.01 -0.41 20.71
C LEU A 646 -8.33 -0.83 21.34
N ILE A 647 -9.46 -0.50 20.71
CA ILE A 647 -10.80 -0.96 21.18
C ILE A 647 -10.88 -2.49 21.11
N PHE A 648 -10.36 -3.11 20.04
CA PHE A 648 -10.31 -4.57 19.90
C PHE A 648 -9.46 -5.23 21.00
N TRP A 649 -8.24 -4.74 21.23
CA TRP A 649 -7.36 -5.22 22.31
C TRP A 649 -8.00 -5.04 23.70
N GLN A 650 -8.59 -3.88 23.99
CA GLN A 650 -9.30 -3.63 25.25
C GLN A 650 -10.49 -4.59 25.43
N GLY A 651 -11.26 -4.86 24.37
CA GLY A 651 -12.35 -5.83 24.38
C GLY A 651 -11.88 -7.29 24.60
N ILE A 652 -10.82 -7.71 23.92
CA ILE A 652 -10.20 -9.03 24.14
C ILE A 652 -9.66 -9.14 25.58
N MET A 653 -9.06 -8.08 26.12
CA MET A 653 -8.54 -8.07 27.50
C MET A 653 -9.67 -8.23 28.54
N ILE A 654 -10.84 -7.62 28.31
CA ILE A 654 -12.04 -7.84 29.14
C ILE A 654 -12.47 -9.31 29.07
N GLY A 655 -12.52 -9.90 27.86
CA GLY A 655 -12.87 -11.31 27.65
C GLY A 655 -11.93 -12.27 28.39
N VAL A 656 -10.62 -12.20 28.12
CA VAL A 656 -9.61 -13.06 28.75
C VAL A 656 -9.62 -12.94 30.29
N MET A 657 -9.85 -11.74 30.83
CA MET A 657 -9.99 -11.54 32.27
C MET A 657 -11.25 -12.20 32.83
N ASN A 658 -12.40 -12.06 32.15
CA ASN A 658 -13.65 -12.63 32.64
C ASN A 658 -13.60 -14.18 32.64
N LEU A 659 -13.00 -14.77 31.60
CA LEU A 659 -12.84 -16.22 31.43
C LEU A 659 -11.82 -16.83 32.43
N LYS A 660 -10.76 -16.10 32.79
CA LYS A 660 -9.87 -16.46 33.92
C LYS A 660 -10.49 -16.18 35.32
N GLY A 661 -11.82 -16.03 35.42
CA GLY A 661 -12.55 -15.80 36.67
C GLY A 661 -12.33 -14.41 37.30
N ALA A 662 -11.63 -13.51 36.62
CA ALA A 662 -11.24 -12.19 37.13
C ALA A 662 -12.34 -11.13 36.86
N HIS A 663 -13.57 -11.41 37.30
CA HIS A 663 -14.74 -10.62 36.92
C HIS A 663 -14.66 -9.15 37.36
N ILE A 664 -14.17 -8.87 38.59
CA ILE A 664 -14.00 -7.49 39.10
C ILE A 664 -12.96 -6.74 38.25
N GLN A 665 -11.87 -7.42 37.91
CA GLN A 665 -10.78 -6.93 37.08
C GLN A 665 -11.25 -6.65 35.64
N SER A 666 -12.14 -7.48 35.10
CA SER A 666 -12.73 -7.24 33.77
C SER A 666 -13.64 -6.01 33.76
N VAL A 667 -14.42 -5.79 34.82
CA VAL A 667 -15.25 -4.57 34.99
C VAL A 667 -14.37 -3.31 35.09
N ALA A 668 -13.22 -3.38 35.77
CA ALA A 668 -12.26 -2.26 35.88
C ALA A 668 -11.61 -1.85 34.53
N ILE A 669 -11.69 -2.67 33.49
CA ILE A 669 -11.21 -2.35 32.13
C ILE A 669 -12.33 -1.73 31.26
N LEU A 670 -13.61 -1.96 31.59
CA LEU A 670 -14.78 -1.53 30.80
C LEU A 670 -14.84 -0.02 30.44
N PRO A 671 -14.34 0.92 31.27
CA PRO A 671 -14.30 2.34 30.89
C PRO A 671 -13.32 2.67 29.75
N LEU A 672 -12.28 1.85 29.52
CA LEU A 672 -11.22 2.15 28.56
C LEU A 672 -11.69 2.25 27.10
N PRO A 673 -12.50 1.32 26.55
CA PRO A 673 -13.10 1.48 25.22
C PRO A 673 -13.87 2.80 25.02
N MET A 674 -14.59 3.26 26.04
CA MET A 674 -15.34 4.52 26.00
C MET A 674 -14.40 5.73 26.01
N MET A 675 -13.33 5.69 26.82
CA MET A 675 -12.28 6.71 26.79
C MET A 675 -11.53 6.72 25.45
N THR A 676 -11.27 5.57 24.83
CA THR A 676 -10.69 5.47 23.47
C THR A 676 -11.58 6.13 22.41
N LEU A 677 -12.91 5.95 22.50
CA LEU A 677 -13.88 6.63 21.63
C LEU A 677 -13.95 8.15 21.90
N MET A 678 -13.86 8.58 23.16
CA MET A 678 -13.80 9.99 23.53
C MET A 678 -12.55 10.67 22.95
N VAL A 679 -11.37 10.05 23.05
CA VAL A 679 -10.12 10.54 22.44
C VAL A 679 -10.25 10.65 20.91
N LYS A 680 -10.86 9.65 20.26
CA LYS A 680 -11.17 9.70 18.81
C LYS A 680 -12.04 10.91 18.47
N PHE A 681 -13.10 11.17 19.23
CA PHE A 681 -14.00 12.31 19.01
C PHE A 681 -13.32 13.67 19.25
N ILE A 682 -12.51 13.79 20.30
CA ILE A 682 -11.71 15.00 20.60
C ILE A 682 -10.74 15.29 19.45
N CYS A 683 -9.98 14.29 18.99
CA CYS A 683 -9.08 14.43 17.85
C CYS A 683 -9.82 14.83 16.57
N ALA A 684 -10.99 14.22 16.31
CA ALA A 684 -11.81 14.57 15.15
C ALA A 684 -12.30 16.03 15.21
N LYS A 685 -12.92 16.45 16.32
CA LYS A 685 -13.44 17.82 16.50
C LYS A 685 -12.33 18.88 16.46
N ARG A 686 -11.16 18.59 17.04
CA ARG A 686 -10.03 19.54 17.16
C ARG A 686 -9.18 19.64 15.89
N PHE A 687 -8.90 18.53 15.22
CA PHE A 687 -7.89 18.48 14.15
C PHE A 687 -8.45 18.19 12.76
N ASP A 688 -9.60 17.52 12.64
CA ASP A 688 -10.09 16.99 11.36
C ASP A 688 -10.86 18.03 10.53
N ALA A 689 -11.47 19.03 11.17
CA ALA A 689 -12.12 20.16 10.51
C ALA A 689 -11.13 21.17 9.86
N PRO A 690 -10.05 21.65 10.54
CA PRO A 690 -9.13 22.65 9.99
C PRO A 690 -8.08 22.10 8.99
N ILE A 691 -8.20 20.86 8.53
CA ILE A 691 -7.25 20.22 7.57
C ILE A 691 -7.89 19.77 6.25
N ARG A 692 -9.22 19.82 6.13
CA ARG A 692 -9.93 19.43 4.88
C ARG A 692 -9.90 20.53 3.82
N TYR A 693 -9.89 21.79 4.26
CA TYR A 693 -9.99 22.96 3.39
C TYR A 693 -8.96 24.01 3.78
N TYR A 694 -8.34 24.65 2.78
CA TYR A 694 -7.50 25.81 3.01
C TYR A 694 -8.33 26.97 3.57
N LYS A 695 -7.74 27.66 4.54
CA LYS A 695 -8.26 28.87 5.18
C LYS A 695 -7.06 29.72 5.58
N PRO A 696 -6.68 30.73 4.78
CA PRO A 696 -5.63 31.65 5.19
C PRO A 696 -6.07 32.45 6.43
N LYS A 697 -5.12 32.83 7.26
CA LYS A 697 -5.29 33.92 8.23
C LYS A 697 -4.97 35.24 7.54
N LYS A 698 -5.56 36.34 8.01
CA LYS A 698 -5.16 37.71 7.61
C LYS A 698 -3.68 38.03 7.90
N SER A 699 -3.04 37.26 8.80
CA SER A 699 -1.62 37.35 9.13
C SER A 699 -0.68 36.54 8.23
N ASP A 700 -1.22 35.77 7.27
CA ASP A 700 -0.41 34.93 6.40
C ASP A 700 0.04 35.73 5.16
N PRO A 701 1.33 35.74 4.77
CA PRO A 701 1.82 36.57 3.67
C PRO A 701 1.21 36.19 2.30
N GLU A 702 0.74 34.95 2.16
CA GLU A 702 -0.02 34.47 1.01
C GLU A 702 -1.37 35.19 0.83
N TYR A 703 -1.97 35.72 1.90
CA TYR A 703 -3.33 36.31 1.87
C TYR A 703 -3.43 37.53 0.97
N ASN A 704 -2.35 38.31 0.85
CA ASN A 704 -2.26 39.49 -0.01
C ASN A 704 -1.41 39.26 -1.28
N LYS A 705 -0.88 38.04 -1.50
CA LYS A 705 0.01 37.75 -2.64
C LYS A 705 -0.81 37.37 -3.87
N THR A 706 -0.95 38.28 -4.82
CA THR A 706 -1.38 37.98 -6.18
C THR A 706 -0.35 37.08 -6.87
N ILE A 707 -0.59 35.77 -6.85
CA ILE A 707 0.26 34.80 -7.55
C ILE A 707 -0.05 34.90 -9.04
N SER A 708 0.97 35.21 -9.85
CA SER A 708 0.86 35.10 -11.30
C SER A 708 0.63 33.64 -11.69
N HIS A 709 -0.57 33.34 -12.19
CA HIS A 709 -0.95 32.00 -12.59
C HIS A 709 -0.63 31.76 -14.06
N SER A 710 -0.21 30.54 -14.40
CA SER A 710 -0.14 30.10 -15.80
C SER A 710 -1.52 30.16 -16.46
N ASN A 711 -1.56 30.54 -17.75
CA ASN A 711 -2.76 30.58 -18.60
C ASN A 711 -3.24 29.17 -19.01
N ASP A 712 -3.21 28.22 -18.08
CA ASP A 712 -3.67 26.84 -18.25
C ASP A 712 -5.18 26.82 -18.55
N LYS A 713 -5.57 26.47 -19.78
CA LYS A 713 -6.96 26.09 -20.09
C LYS A 713 -7.38 24.89 -19.23
N VAL A 714 -8.50 24.98 -18.52
CA VAL A 714 -9.09 23.89 -17.72
C VAL A 714 -9.40 22.69 -18.60
N SER A 715 -9.87 22.90 -19.84
CA SER A 715 -10.09 21.85 -20.84
C SER A 715 -8.84 21.01 -21.10
N ASN A 716 -7.67 21.63 -21.20
CA ASN A 716 -6.45 20.92 -21.62
C ASN A 716 -5.81 20.16 -20.44
N ARG A 717 -6.09 20.58 -19.19
CA ARG A 717 -5.53 19.98 -17.96
C ARG A 717 -6.50 19.05 -17.21
N PHE A 718 -7.81 19.19 -17.43
CA PHE A 718 -8.87 18.35 -16.86
C PHE A 718 -9.76 17.68 -17.91
N GLY A 719 -9.45 17.81 -19.19
CA GLY A 719 -9.96 16.93 -20.25
C GLY A 719 -9.49 15.49 -20.08
N HIS A 720 -10.16 14.57 -20.76
CA HIS A 720 -9.80 13.15 -20.73
C HIS A 720 -8.43 12.93 -21.40
N PRO A 721 -7.46 12.23 -20.76
CA PRO A 721 -6.09 12.11 -21.27
C PRO A 721 -5.99 11.64 -22.73
N ALA A 722 -6.84 10.70 -23.15
CA ALA A 722 -6.90 10.20 -24.53
C ALA A 722 -7.09 11.29 -25.61
N LEU A 723 -7.54 12.49 -25.26
CA LEU A 723 -7.68 13.62 -26.18
C LEU A 723 -6.37 14.42 -26.36
N SER A 724 -5.52 14.49 -25.33
CA SER A 724 -4.33 15.36 -25.30
C SER A 724 -3.00 14.64 -25.20
N THR A 725 -2.97 13.33 -24.92
CA THR A 725 -1.71 12.56 -24.88
C THR A 725 -1.10 12.43 -26.28
N GLU A 726 0.16 12.85 -26.44
CA GLU A 726 0.99 12.48 -27.59
C GLU A 726 1.00 10.95 -27.73
N LEU A 727 0.89 10.45 -28.98
CA LEU A 727 1.00 9.02 -29.27
C LEU A 727 2.48 8.59 -29.23
N ILE A 728 2.74 7.34 -28.83
CA ILE A 728 4.12 6.88 -28.66
C ILE A 728 4.72 6.49 -30.01
N THR A 729 5.74 7.20 -30.48
CA THR A 729 6.47 6.81 -31.69
C THR A 729 7.31 5.55 -31.45
N PRO A 730 7.53 4.69 -32.47
CA PRO A 730 8.49 3.60 -32.37
C PRO A 730 9.91 4.10 -32.09
N MET A 731 10.62 3.46 -31.16
CA MET A 731 11.92 3.89 -30.65
C MET A 731 13.04 2.90 -31.02
N VAL A 732 14.07 3.40 -31.69
CA VAL A 732 15.22 2.63 -32.18
C VAL A 732 16.52 3.30 -31.73
N HIS A 733 17.58 2.52 -31.49
CA HIS A 733 18.89 3.09 -31.11
C HIS A 733 19.55 3.74 -32.34
N SER A 734 20.13 4.92 -32.13
CA SER A 734 20.87 5.70 -33.14
C SER A 734 21.93 4.91 -33.93
N ASN A 735 22.56 3.88 -33.37
CA ASN A 735 23.58 3.09 -34.06
C ASN A 735 23.04 2.36 -35.32
N VAL A 736 21.80 1.86 -35.27
CA VAL A 736 21.14 1.17 -36.40
C VAL A 736 20.25 2.08 -37.25
N LYS A 737 20.24 3.39 -36.97
CA LYS A 737 19.52 4.41 -37.77
C LYS A 737 19.84 4.31 -39.26
N HIS A 738 21.12 4.13 -39.59
CA HIS A 738 21.60 4.01 -40.96
C HIS A 738 21.16 2.73 -41.69
N LEU A 739 20.60 1.75 -40.96
CA LEU A 739 19.99 0.55 -41.53
C LEU A 739 18.51 0.75 -41.89
N LEU A 740 17.82 1.75 -41.30
CA LEU A 740 16.37 1.93 -41.49
C LEU A 740 15.98 2.22 -42.95
N SER A 741 16.82 2.94 -43.71
CA SER A 741 16.62 3.17 -45.14
C SER A 741 16.64 1.86 -45.95
N LYS A 742 17.48 0.89 -45.55
CA LYS A 742 17.54 -0.46 -46.12
C LYS A 742 16.42 -1.39 -45.63
N VAL A 743 15.72 -1.04 -44.55
CA VAL A 743 14.55 -1.78 -44.05
C VAL A 743 13.28 -1.37 -44.77
N TYR A 744 13.10 -0.07 -44.99
CA TYR A 744 11.88 0.53 -45.55
C TYR A 744 12.01 0.99 -47.02
N ASN A 745 13.19 0.85 -47.64
CA ASN A 745 13.50 1.28 -49.01
C ASN A 745 13.20 2.76 -49.29
N GLY A 746 13.17 3.59 -48.25
CA GLY A 746 12.76 4.99 -48.29
C GLY A 746 13.87 5.97 -47.94
N ARG A 747 13.67 7.24 -48.27
CA ARG A 747 14.55 8.34 -47.86
C ARG A 747 14.37 8.58 -46.36
N ILE A 748 15.48 8.74 -45.63
CA ILE A 748 15.46 9.24 -44.25
C ILE A 748 15.70 10.75 -44.29
N ASP A 749 14.77 11.53 -43.76
CA ASP A 749 14.97 12.94 -43.45
C ASP A 749 14.99 13.15 -41.94
N GLU A 750 15.97 13.90 -41.44
CA GLU A 750 16.21 14.07 -40.01
C GLU A 750 15.48 15.30 -39.45
N THR A 751 14.50 15.08 -38.58
CA THR A 751 13.79 16.13 -37.86
C THR A 751 14.20 16.14 -36.40
N LYS A 752 15.06 17.11 -36.02
CA LYS A 752 15.41 17.38 -34.62
C LYS A 752 14.32 18.22 -33.97
N ILE A 753 13.28 17.55 -33.46
CA ILE A 753 12.14 18.19 -32.81
C ILE A 753 12.55 18.65 -31.40
N SER A 754 12.94 19.91 -31.29
CA SER A 754 13.16 20.59 -30.00
C SER A 754 11.83 21.10 -29.46
N ARG A 755 11.21 20.34 -28.53
CA ARG A 755 9.96 20.74 -27.86
C ARG A 755 10.24 21.07 -26.39
N ARG A 756 10.19 22.37 -26.07
CA ARG A 756 10.09 22.97 -24.72
C ARG A 756 11.14 22.56 -23.67
N GLY A 757 12.28 22.00 -24.08
CA GLY A 757 13.41 21.67 -23.20
C GLY A 757 14.17 20.43 -23.68
N THR A 758 13.45 19.42 -24.16
CA THR A 758 14.03 18.19 -24.73
C THR A 758 14.15 18.26 -26.25
N ILE A 759 15.32 17.93 -26.77
CA ILE A 759 15.56 17.72 -28.20
C ILE A 759 15.33 16.24 -28.48
N LYS A 760 14.31 15.89 -29.28
CA LYS A 760 14.05 14.50 -29.71
C LYS A 760 14.49 14.36 -31.17
N SER A 761 15.47 13.49 -31.43
CA SER A 761 15.92 13.14 -32.78
C SER A 761 14.97 12.14 -33.44
N MET A 762 14.09 12.63 -34.31
CA MET A 762 13.20 11.79 -35.11
C MET A 762 13.76 11.63 -36.53
N SER A 763 13.81 10.38 -36.98
CA SER A 763 14.00 10.05 -38.39
C SER A 763 12.62 9.87 -39.02
N MET A 764 12.25 10.78 -39.90
CA MET A 764 11.11 10.58 -40.79
C MET A 764 11.58 9.69 -41.94
N ILE A 765 10.80 8.66 -42.25
CA ILE A 765 11.04 7.76 -43.38
C ILE A 765 9.94 8.03 -44.40
N VAL A 766 10.34 8.49 -45.59
CA VAL A 766 9.45 8.70 -46.73
C VAL A 766 9.48 7.43 -47.58
N GLY A 767 8.39 6.65 -47.55
CA GLY A 767 8.22 5.48 -48.40
C GLY A 767 7.83 5.86 -49.85
N ASN A 768 7.96 4.91 -50.78
CA ASN A 768 7.62 5.12 -52.20
C ASN A 768 6.15 5.53 -52.41
N ASP A 769 5.24 5.08 -51.54
CA ASP A 769 3.79 5.34 -51.63
C ASP A 769 3.36 6.65 -50.93
N ASN A 770 4.25 7.65 -50.88
CA ASN A 770 4.09 8.94 -50.18
C ASN A 770 3.77 8.86 -48.67
N GLN A 771 3.89 7.68 -48.05
CA GLN A 771 3.66 7.51 -46.63
C GLN A 771 4.88 7.93 -45.79
N ASN A 772 4.68 8.91 -44.92
CA ASN A 772 5.67 9.36 -43.94
C ASN A 772 5.53 8.55 -42.64
N PHE A 773 6.55 7.76 -42.29
CA PHE A 773 6.59 7.01 -41.03
C PHE A 773 7.67 7.56 -40.08
N ASN A 774 7.28 7.85 -38.84
CA ASN A 774 8.14 8.56 -37.87
C ASN A 774 8.73 7.60 -36.84
N ILE A 775 10.05 7.39 -36.89
CA ILE A 775 10.78 6.60 -35.89
C ILE A 775 11.63 7.55 -35.02
N GLN A 776 11.53 7.41 -33.69
CA GLN A 776 12.42 8.11 -32.76
C GLN A 776 13.77 7.38 -32.68
N THR A 777 14.84 8.12 -32.96
CA THR A 777 16.22 7.63 -32.77
C THR A 777 16.77 8.14 -31.44
N VAL A 778 17.31 7.24 -30.64
CA VAL A 778 17.74 7.51 -29.25
C VAL A 778 19.21 7.12 -29.08
N ASP A 779 20.00 7.99 -28.45
CA ASP A 779 21.43 7.78 -28.23
C ASP A 779 21.73 6.97 -26.96
N GLN A 780 22.93 6.38 -26.91
CA GLN A 780 23.39 5.51 -25.81
C GLN A 780 23.32 6.18 -24.41
N GLN A 781 23.37 7.52 -24.36
CA GLN A 781 23.23 8.31 -23.12
C GLN A 781 21.75 8.51 -22.70
N GLU A 782 20.81 8.43 -23.64
CA GLU A 782 19.37 8.65 -23.43
C GLU A 782 18.56 7.37 -23.18
N LEU A 783 19.23 6.19 -23.28
CA LEU A 783 18.67 4.87 -22.95
C LEU A 783 18.35 4.69 -21.45
N GLU A 784 18.75 5.65 -20.61
CA GLU A 784 18.42 5.68 -19.19
C GLU A 784 17.23 6.60 -18.88
N TRP A 785 16.62 6.40 -17.71
CA TRP A 785 15.53 7.23 -17.23
C TRP A 785 15.99 8.65 -16.88
N ASP A 786 15.32 9.65 -17.43
CA ASP A 786 15.45 11.04 -16.99
C ASP A 786 14.13 11.49 -16.32
N GLU A 787 14.19 11.86 -15.05
CA GLU A 787 13.04 12.38 -14.32
C GLU A 787 12.73 13.85 -14.72
N GLN A 788 13.69 14.61 -15.27
CA GLN A 788 13.45 15.96 -15.75
C GLN A 788 12.55 15.94 -16.99
N ALA A 789 12.99 15.32 -18.10
CA ALA A 789 12.18 15.11 -19.30
C ALA A 789 10.79 14.58 -18.97
N TYR A 790 10.69 13.58 -18.08
CA TYR A 790 9.40 13.02 -17.65
C TYR A 790 8.47 14.07 -17.01
N TYR A 791 8.97 14.98 -16.16
CA TYR A 791 8.16 16.08 -15.64
C TYR A 791 7.91 17.19 -16.66
N GLU A 792 8.82 17.43 -17.60
CA GLU A 792 8.63 18.45 -18.65
C GLU A 792 7.52 18.05 -19.63
N GLU A 793 7.46 16.77 -20.01
CA GLU A 793 6.35 16.13 -20.73
C GLU A 793 4.99 16.22 -19.99
N GLN A 794 5.00 16.65 -18.72
CA GLN A 794 3.81 16.79 -17.86
C GLN A 794 3.52 18.24 -17.48
N LYS A 795 4.37 19.20 -17.88
CA LYS A 795 4.09 20.61 -17.68
C LYS A 795 2.84 20.98 -18.50
N PRO A 796 1.92 21.81 -17.97
CA PRO A 796 0.75 22.23 -18.71
C PRO A 796 1.16 22.93 -20.02
N GLY A 797 0.43 22.62 -21.09
CA GLY A 797 0.75 23.09 -22.44
C GLY A 797 1.96 22.43 -23.11
N TYR A 798 2.64 21.44 -22.50
CA TYR A 798 3.58 20.59 -23.26
C TYR A 798 2.84 19.88 -24.41
N TYR A 799 1.64 19.36 -24.12
CA TYR A 799 0.69 18.91 -25.13
C TYR A 799 0.23 20.07 -25.99
N VAL A 800 0.33 19.91 -27.31
CA VAL A 800 -0.12 20.87 -28.31
C VAL A 800 -1.65 20.92 -28.32
N ASP A 801 -2.24 22.10 -28.52
CA ASP A 801 -3.67 22.21 -28.74
C ASP A 801 -3.98 21.74 -30.16
N TYR A 802 -4.83 20.71 -30.32
CA TYR A 802 -5.03 20.07 -31.63
C TYR A 802 -5.58 21.05 -32.69
N ASP A 803 -6.38 22.03 -32.24
CA ASP A 803 -6.89 23.12 -33.07
C ASP A 803 -5.76 23.99 -33.68
N ASP A 804 -4.67 24.25 -32.94
CA ASP A 804 -3.54 25.08 -33.40
C ASP A 804 -2.67 24.34 -34.45
N THR A 805 -2.65 23.00 -34.43
CA THR A 805 -1.83 22.17 -35.34
C THR A 805 -2.32 22.11 -36.78
N SER A 806 -3.56 22.50 -37.06
CA SER A 806 -4.13 22.58 -38.41
C SER A 806 -3.27 23.39 -39.40
N SER A 807 -2.51 24.35 -38.88
CA SER A 807 -1.56 25.21 -39.62
C SER A 807 -0.22 24.56 -40.02
N ASN A 808 0.13 23.38 -39.47
CA ASN A 808 1.44 22.75 -39.64
C ASN A 808 1.40 21.37 -40.35
N TYR A 809 0.22 20.93 -40.80
CA TYR A 809 0.06 19.72 -41.62
C TYR A 809 -0.26 20.00 -43.10
N SER A 810 -0.28 21.27 -43.52
CA SER A 810 -0.16 21.65 -44.92
C SER A 810 1.22 21.25 -45.44
N GLY A 811 1.28 20.37 -46.44
CA GLY A 811 2.55 19.83 -46.95
C GLY A 811 3.49 20.91 -47.52
N THR A 812 4.78 20.77 -47.25
CA THR A 812 5.83 21.69 -47.74
C THR A 812 6.17 21.45 -49.21
N THR A 813 5.23 21.72 -50.10
CA THR A 813 5.57 22.18 -51.46
C THR A 813 5.96 23.65 -51.40
N PHE A 814 7.17 24.01 -51.82
CA PHE A 814 7.38 25.20 -52.66
C PHE A 814 8.79 25.22 -53.27
N ASN A 815 8.85 25.44 -54.59
CA ASN A 815 10.03 26.01 -55.23
C ASN A 815 10.02 27.53 -55.00
N SER A 816 11.05 28.08 -54.37
CA SER A 816 11.37 29.50 -54.48
C SER A 816 12.86 29.75 -54.21
N VAL A 817 13.42 30.72 -54.95
CA VAL A 817 14.84 31.10 -54.90
C VAL A 817 15.08 31.99 -53.68
N PRO A 818 16.17 31.81 -52.91
CA PRO A 818 16.41 32.60 -51.70
C PRO A 818 16.75 34.06 -52.01
N GLN A 819 16.03 34.98 -51.38
CA GLN A 819 16.48 36.36 -51.21
C GLN A 819 17.08 36.54 -49.80
N MET A 820 18.23 37.21 -49.73
CA MET A 820 18.85 37.58 -48.46
C MET A 820 18.04 38.69 -47.76
N SER A 821 17.79 38.52 -46.47
CA SER A 821 17.69 39.66 -45.55
C SER A 821 18.40 39.31 -44.25
N THR A 822 19.15 40.27 -43.71
CA THR A 822 19.99 40.11 -42.52
C THR A 822 19.18 40.43 -41.27
N ASN A 823 19.42 39.68 -40.18
CA ASN A 823 19.13 40.19 -38.84
C ASN A 823 19.99 39.52 -37.76
N ASN A 824 20.37 40.31 -36.76
CA ASN A 824 21.38 39.92 -35.76
C ASN A 824 20.79 39.15 -34.59
N TYR A 825 21.49 38.11 -34.12
CA TYR A 825 21.25 37.48 -32.82
C TYR A 825 22.53 37.43 -32.00
N GLN A 826 22.54 38.12 -30.85
CA GLN A 826 23.65 38.08 -29.90
C GLN A 826 23.72 36.71 -29.20
N GLN A 827 24.85 36.02 -29.33
CA GLN A 827 25.08 34.75 -28.65
C GLN A 827 25.36 34.96 -27.16
N ARG A 828 24.57 34.35 -26.27
CA ARG A 828 25.00 34.04 -24.90
C ARG A 828 25.67 32.66 -24.89
N GLN A 829 27.00 32.66 -24.85
CA GLN A 829 27.79 31.44 -24.74
C GLN A 829 27.53 30.72 -23.41
N ARG A 830 27.58 29.38 -23.42
CA ARG A 830 27.74 28.54 -22.22
C ARG A 830 28.94 27.63 -22.43
N SER A 831 29.91 27.71 -21.53
CA SER A 831 31.16 26.94 -21.58
C SER A 831 30.92 25.47 -21.21
N PRO A 832 31.65 24.50 -21.83
CA PRO A 832 31.62 23.10 -21.41
C PRO A 832 32.49 22.86 -20.17
N HIS A 833 32.10 21.91 -19.32
CA HIS A 833 32.96 21.37 -18.25
C HIS A 833 33.68 20.10 -18.72
N PRO A 834 34.97 19.89 -18.36
CA PRO A 834 35.77 18.78 -18.88
C PRO A 834 35.63 17.47 -18.08
N ASN A 835 36.00 16.36 -18.73
CA ASN A 835 36.20 15.05 -18.10
C ASN A 835 37.40 15.06 -17.15
N ASN A 836 37.46 14.08 -16.24
CA ASN A 836 38.59 13.90 -15.34
C ASN A 836 39.00 12.42 -15.26
N SER A 837 40.29 12.13 -15.49
CA SER A 837 40.95 10.83 -15.28
C SER A 837 42.39 11.08 -14.78
N PRO A 838 42.96 10.23 -13.90
CA PRO A 838 43.95 10.72 -12.93
C PRO A 838 45.42 10.45 -13.27
N ARG A 839 46.32 11.36 -12.84
CA ARG A 839 47.76 11.10 -12.63
C ARG A 839 48.30 11.85 -11.38
N LEU A 840 49.53 11.49 -11.00
CA LEU A 840 50.19 11.67 -9.69
C LEU A 840 50.81 13.08 -9.46
N PRO A 841 51.29 13.42 -8.23
CA PRO A 841 51.51 14.81 -7.81
C PRO A 841 52.99 15.29 -7.74
N PRO A 842 53.24 16.62 -7.78
CA PRO A 842 54.36 17.29 -7.11
C PRO A 842 53.97 17.65 -5.65
N ILE A 843 54.83 17.68 -4.61
CA ILE A 843 56.21 18.17 -4.45
C ILE A 843 56.30 19.71 -4.32
N ASN A 844 56.44 20.14 -3.05
CA ASN A 844 57.05 21.32 -2.43
C ASN A 844 56.91 22.75 -3.03
N GLU A 845 56.36 23.62 -2.18
CA GLU A 845 56.82 24.97 -1.74
C GLU A 845 58.27 25.43 -2.05
N PRO A 846 58.63 26.75 -1.92
CA PRO A 846 57.97 27.79 -1.10
C PRO A 846 57.83 29.24 -1.66
N ASN A 847 57.08 30.07 -0.89
CA ASN A 847 57.24 31.51 -0.61
C ASN A 847 57.42 32.58 -1.72
N ASN A 848 56.55 33.61 -1.67
CA ASN A 848 56.92 34.89 -1.01
C ASN A 848 55.73 35.83 -0.72
N ASN A 849 55.70 36.40 0.50
CA ASN A 849 55.48 37.81 0.90
C ASN A 849 54.45 38.71 0.14
N ALA A 850 53.68 39.62 0.78
CA ALA A 850 53.62 40.08 2.18
C ALA A 850 52.38 40.99 2.47
N TYR A 851 52.07 41.21 3.76
CA TYR A 851 51.44 42.39 4.47
C TYR A 851 50.34 43.28 3.78
N HIS A 852 49.34 43.91 4.45
CA HIS A 852 49.01 44.03 5.89
C HIS A 852 47.50 44.30 6.20
N LYS A 853 47.20 44.84 7.40
CA LYS A 853 45.91 44.78 8.16
C LYS A 853 44.80 45.79 7.80
N GLN A 854 43.56 45.37 8.11
CA GLN A 854 42.34 46.04 8.68
C GLN A 854 42.48 47.47 9.31
N PRO A 855 41.40 48.29 9.52
CA PRO A 855 40.05 47.92 10.02
C PRO A 855 38.79 48.74 9.52
N ARG A 856 37.68 48.71 10.29
CA ARG A 856 36.32 49.31 10.04
C ARG A 856 36.13 50.70 10.72
N PRO A 857 35.03 51.44 10.48
CA PRO A 857 33.90 51.49 11.46
C PRO A 857 32.46 51.61 10.83
N ARG A 858 31.49 52.30 11.48
CA ARG A 858 30.01 52.29 11.25
C ARG A 858 29.32 53.67 11.41
N ASN A 859 28.29 53.96 10.59
CA ASN A 859 27.03 54.73 10.87
C ASN A 859 27.13 56.25 11.33
N PRO A 860 26.01 57.05 11.42
CA PRO A 860 24.78 57.16 10.61
C PRO A 860 24.50 58.60 10.00
N PRO A 861 23.43 59.43 10.28
CA PRO A 861 22.58 59.99 9.19
C PRO A 861 22.15 61.50 9.24
N GLN A 862 21.60 62.03 8.12
CA GLN A 862 20.56 63.10 7.99
C GLN A 862 20.17 63.25 6.48
N HIS A 863 18.91 63.39 6.03
CA HIS A 863 17.94 64.52 6.03
C HIS A 863 18.22 65.63 5.00
N ASP A 864 17.28 65.92 4.08
CA ASP A 864 17.13 67.24 3.41
C ASP A 864 15.71 67.45 2.82
N ASN A 865 15.46 68.62 2.20
CA ASN A 865 14.16 69.28 2.01
C ASN A 865 13.70 69.47 0.54
N SER A 866 12.42 69.83 0.32
CA SER A 866 11.97 70.93 -0.59
C SER A 866 10.44 71.05 -0.68
N SER A 867 9.93 72.24 -1.06
CA SER A 867 8.48 72.54 -1.20
C SER A 867 8.20 73.72 -2.14
N SER A 868 7.04 73.71 -2.84
CA SER A 868 6.42 74.80 -3.64
C SER A 868 4.98 74.37 -4.04
N THR A 869 3.86 75.13 -3.97
CA THR A 869 3.50 76.50 -4.45
C THR A 869 2.93 76.45 -5.89
N LEU A 870 1.70 76.89 -6.24
CA LEU A 870 0.56 77.53 -5.51
C LEU A 870 -0.80 77.37 -6.29
N HIS A 871 -1.87 78.09 -5.87
CA HIS A 871 -3.19 78.38 -6.52
C HIS A 871 -4.28 77.28 -6.49
N LEU A 872 -5.45 77.48 -5.83
CA LEU A 872 -6.66 78.33 -6.11
C LEU A 872 -7.59 77.69 -7.19
N LEU A 873 -8.93 77.56 -7.07
CA LEU A 873 -10.06 78.15 -6.29
C LEU A 873 -11.15 77.04 -6.02
N ARG A 874 -12.32 77.18 -5.34
CA ARG A 874 -12.97 78.05 -4.31
C ARG A 874 -14.40 77.47 -4.01
N GLN A 875 -14.99 77.74 -2.82
CA GLN A 875 -16.43 77.54 -2.44
C GLN A 875 -16.95 76.07 -2.34
N GLU A 876 -17.97 75.70 -1.54
CA GLU A 876 -18.80 76.43 -0.54
C GLU A 876 -19.27 75.49 0.61
N SER A 877 -20.05 75.98 1.58
CA SER A 877 -20.69 75.20 2.68
C SER A 877 -22.19 75.56 2.77
N PRO A 878 -23.07 74.75 3.43
CA PRO A 878 -23.21 74.83 4.90
C PRO A 878 -23.65 73.53 5.65
N ALA A 879 -23.70 73.60 6.99
CA ALA A 879 -24.40 72.68 7.91
C ALA A 879 -25.72 73.37 8.41
N PRO A 880 -26.39 73.11 9.59
CA PRO A 880 -26.12 72.27 10.79
C PRO A 880 -26.60 70.80 10.60
N SER A 881 -26.93 69.93 11.58
CA SER A 881 -27.04 69.91 13.06
C SER A 881 -26.51 68.55 13.61
N VAL A 882 -26.28 68.25 14.90
CA VAL A 882 -26.71 68.71 16.25
C VAL A 882 -28.05 68.11 16.73
N ASP A 883 -27.97 67.03 17.53
CA ASP A 883 -28.26 67.14 18.98
C ASP A 883 -27.59 66.01 19.81
N ASN A 884 -27.47 66.18 21.14
CA ASN A 884 -26.94 65.19 22.08
C ASN A 884 -28.04 64.67 23.02
N PHE A 885 -27.86 63.51 23.67
CA PHE A 885 -27.88 63.39 25.15
C PHE A 885 -27.37 62.01 25.64
N SER A 886 -27.11 61.91 26.95
CA SER A 886 -26.43 60.80 27.64
C SER A 886 -27.38 59.91 28.48
N THR A 887 -26.94 58.69 28.84
CA THR A 887 -26.69 58.24 30.24
C THR A 887 -26.24 56.76 30.35
N ASN A 888 -25.34 56.48 31.30
CA ASN A 888 -25.32 55.44 32.37
C ASN A 888 -26.32 54.25 32.31
N SER A 889 -26.07 53.04 32.84
CA SER A 889 -24.95 52.46 33.63
C SER A 889 -25.09 50.92 33.79
N ASP A 890 -23.95 50.23 33.99
CA ASP A 890 -23.69 49.04 34.84
C ASP A 890 -24.54 47.73 34.84
N ASP A 891 -23.94 46.72 35.50
CA ASP A 891 -24.48 45.51 36.17
C ASP A 891 -24.94 44.20 35.46
N THR A 892 -24.00 43.24 35.48
CA THR A 892 -24.09 41.85 36.04
C THR A 892 -24.98 40.71 35.48
N ALA A 893 -24.29 39.55 35.30
CA ALA A 893 -24.60 38.19 35.83
C ALA A 893 -25.68 37.24 35.24
N SER A 894 -25.28 35.95 35.21
CA SER A 894 -26.06 34.66 35.23
C SER A 894 -27.10 34.39 34.13
N LEU A 895 -27.24 33.21 33.50
CA LEU A 895 -27.11 31.75 33.82
C LEU A 895 -28.25 31.08 34.62
N HIS A 896 -28.71 29.95 34.04
CA HIS A 896 -29.55 28.86 34.59
C HIS A 896 -31.06 29.05 34.85
N ARG A 897 -31.88 28.29 34.10
CA ARG A 897 -32.50 26.99 34.49
C ARG A 897 -32.67 26.15 33.19
N GLN A 898 -32.55 24.82 33.12
CA GLN A 898 -33.18 23.69 33.83
C GLN A 898 -34.70 23.54 33.56
N ARG A 899 -35.32 22.36 33.55
CA ARG A 899 -34.90 20.93 33.32
C ARG A 899 -36.15 20.06 33.51
N THR A 900 -36.52 19.19 32.56
CA THR A 900 -37.44 18.07 32.85
C THR A 900 -37.19 16.83 31.97
N ARG A 901 -37.74 15.68 32.41
CA ARG A 901 -37.75 14.36 31.75
C ARG A 901 -39.21 13.86 31.73
N GLU A 902 -39.42 12.68 31.11
CA GLU A 902 -40.43 11.62 31.41
C GLU A 902 -41.29 11.20 30.20
N ILE A 903 -42.01 10.07 30.23
CA ILE A 903 -41.55 8.66 30.33
C ILE A 903 -42.69 7.73 29.83
N THR A 904 -42.36 6.77 28.95
CA THR A 904 -43.05 5.49 28.62
C THR A 904 -44.58 5.33 28.37
N ASN A 905 -44.88 4.55 27.30
CA ASN A 905 -45.85 3.43 27.19
C ASN A 905 -47.30 3.61 26.67
N TYR A 906 -47.61 2.81 25.61
CA TYR A 906 -48.86 2.10 25.20
C TYR A 906 -50.18 2.90 25.04
N ASP A 907 -51.16 2.52 24.20
CA ASP A 907 -51.52 1.19 23.71
C ASP A 907 -52.17 1.13 22.27
N ASN A 908 -52.51 -0.09 21.81
CA ASN A 908 -53.15 -0.58 20.57
C ASN A 908 -54.07 0.39 19.74
N SER A 909 -54.18 0.28 18.40
CA SER A 909 -54.73 -0.89 17.69
C SER A 909 -54.60 -0.88 16.13
N THR A 910 -55.09 -1.94 15.48
CA THR A 910 -54.81 -2.45 14.11
C THR A 910 -55.47 -1.80 12.88
N SER A 911 -54.81 -1.90 11.71
CA SER A 911 -55.44 -2.32 10.43
C SER A 911 -54.41 -2.82 9.38
N ARG A 912 -54.84 -3.52 8.31
CA ARG A 912 -53.98 -4.18 7.29
C ARG A 912 -54.36 -3.78 5.84
N SER A 913 -53.36 -3.59 4.98
CA SER A 913 -53.41 -3.83 3.51
C SER A 913 -51.97 -4.01 2.98
N VAL A 914 -51.54 -5.22 2.57
CA VAL A 914 -51.74 -5.89 1.26
C VAL A 914 -50.92 -5.24 0.13
N TYR A 915 -49.90 -5.96 -0.35
CA TYR A 915 -49.12 -5.66 -1.57
C TYR A 915 -49.63 -6.51 -2.76
N PRO A 916 -49.63 -6.00 -4.00
CA PRO A 916 -49.89 -6.80 -5.19
C PRO A 916 -48.65 -7.59 -5.66
N PRO A 917 -48.83 -8.78 -6.28
CA PRO A 917 -47.75 -9.58 -6.86
C PRO A 917 -47.32 -9.10 -8.28
N PRO A 918 -46.14 -9.52 -8.78
CA PRO A 918 -45.68 -9.20 -10.13
C PRO A 918 -46.41 -10.01 -11.24
N PRO A 919 -46.48 -9.49 -12.48
CA PRO A 919 -47.18 -10.14 -13.60
C PRO A 919 -46.40 -11.34 -14.20
N PRO A 920 -47.11 -12.29 -14.87
CA PRO A 920 -46.52 -13.52 -15.40
C PRO A 920 -45.87 -13.35 -16.79
N LEU A 921 -45.03 -14.33 -17.15
CA LEU A 921 -44.46 -14.51 -18.50
C LEU A 921 -45.49 -15.18 -19.44
N PRO A 922 -45.64 -14.72 -20.69
CA PRO A 922 -46.43 -15.44 -21.70
C PRO A 922 -45.59 -16.47 -22.47
N GLN A 923 -46.19 -17.64 -22.74
CA GLN A 923 -45.77 -18.57 -23.79
C GLN A 923 -47.02 -19.12 -24.50
N GLN A 924 -47.11 -19.02 -25.83
CA GLN A 924 -47.66 -20.10 -26.66
C GLN A 924 -47.38 -19.94 -28.18
N TYR A 925 -46.56 -20.86 -28.70
CA TYR A 925 -46.76 -21.70 -29.90
C TYR A 925 -46.80 -21.15 -31.36
N ASN A 926 -46.01 -21.86 -32.18
CA ASN A 926 -46.17 -22.25 -33.60
C ASN A 926 -46.09 -21.24 -34.76
N GLN A 927 -45.12 -21.48 -35.66
CA GLN A 927 -45.38 -22.28 -36.89
C GLN A 927 -44.09 -22.76 -37.62
N ARG A 928 -44.09 -24.04 -38.06
CA ARG A 928 -43.39 -24.71 -39.21
C ARG A 928 -41.85 -24.53 -39.39
N GLY A 929 -41.05 -25.55 -39.73
CA GLY A 929 -41.32 -27.00 -39.88
C GLY A 929 -40.19 -27.76 -40.61
N TYR A 930 -40.12 -29.09 -40.40
CA TYR A 930 -39.19 -30.08 -41.01
C TYR A 930 -37.68 -29.92 -40.67
N ASN A 931 -36.85 -30.97 -40.60
CA ASN A 931 -37.03 -32.37 -41.06
C ASN A 931 -36.40 -33.44 -40.11
N GLN A 932 -36.71 -34.70 -40.42
CA GLN A 932 -36.23 -36.03 -39.95
C GLN A 932 -34.73 -36.16 -39.52
N ASN A 933 -34.25 -37.17 -38.76
CA ASN A 933 -34.77 -38.52 -38.45
C ASN A 933 -34.10 -39.18 -37.20
N ASN A 934 -34.78 -40.14 -36.55
CA ASN A 934 -34.28 -41.38 -35.86
C ASN A 934 -33.19 -41.30 -34.73
N ASN A 935 -33.12 -42.19 -33.71
CA ASN A 935 -33.96 -43.34 -33.31
C ASN A 935 -33.71 -43.75 -31.82
N TYR A 936 -34.70 -44.41 -31.18
CA TYR A 936 -34.67 -45.36 -30.00
C TYR A 936 -33.69 -45.18 -28.80
N ASN A 937 -34.00 -45.59 -27.54
CA ASN A 937 -35.25 -45.70 -26.77
C ASN A 937 -34.93 -45.92 -25.25
N GLN A 938 -35.96 -45.91 -24.40
CA GLN A 938 -36.17 -46.47 -23.03
C GLN A 938 -35.08 -47.39 -22.39
N GLY A 939 -34.96 -47.54 -21.05
CA GLY A 939 -35.70 -46.95 -19.92
C GLY A 939 -35.73 -47.86 -18.66
N TYR A 940 -36.12 -47.28 -17.51
CA TYR A 940 -36.56 -47.92 -16.23
C TYR A 940 -35.61 -48.70 -15.27
N ASN A 941 -35.71 -48.25 -14.00
CA ASN A 941 -35.54 -48.88 -12.67
C ASN A 941 -36.16 -50.30 -12.47
N PRO A 942 -36.05 -50.99 -11.29
CA PRO A 942 -35.06 -50.90 -10.17
C PRO A 942 -34.67 -52.29 -9.50
N ASN A 943 -33.81 -52.23 -8.45
CA ASN A 943 -33.74 -53.11 -7.25
C ASN A 943 -33.27 -54.60 -7.27
N ASN A 944 -32.33 -54.89 -6.36
CA ASN A 944 -32.09 -56.10 -5.54
C ASN A 944 -32.31 -57.53 -6.10
N HIS A 945 -31.23 -58.33 -6.17
CA HIS A 945 -31.17 -59.61 -5.44
C HIS A 945 -29.74 -60.09 -5.10
N ASN A 946 -29.61 -61.30 -4.55
CA ASN A 946 -28.55 -61.74 -3.63
C ASN A 946 -27.77 -62.99 -4.15
N GLN A 947 -26.71 -63.38 -3.42
CA GLN A 947 -26.05 -64.71 -3.37
C GLN A 947 -25.03 -65.20 -4.45
N ASN A 948 -23.90 -65.70 -3.92
CA ASN A 948 -23.14 -66.92 -4.32
C ASN A 948 -22.35 -66.94 -5.67
N ASN A 949 -21.24 -67.69 -5.85
CA ASN A 949 -20.48 -68.54 -4.91
C ASN A 949 -18.99 -68.74 -5.33
N ASN A 950 -18.15 -69.09 -4.34
CA ASN A 950 -16.93 -69.93 -4.35
C ASN A 950 -16.00 -70.07 -5.59
N TYR A 951 -14.69 -69.98 -5.32
CA TYR A 951 -13.76 -71.10 -5.59
C TYR A 951 -12.91 -71.39 -4.33
N ASN A 952 -12.26 -72.55 -4.25
CA ASN A 952 -12.03 -73.27 -2.99
C ASN A 952 -10.64 -73.96 -2.91
N GLN A 953 -10.33 -74.60 -1.76
CA GLN A 953 -9.16 -75.49 -1.44
C GLN A 953 -7.82 -74.79 -1.08
N SER A 954 -6.92 -75.35 -0.26
CA SER A 954 -6.91 -76.37 0.84
C SER A 954 -5.49 -76.33 1.50
N TYR A 955 -5.09 -76.90 2.64
CA TYR A 955 -5.47 -78.10 3.43
C TYR A 955 -5.24 -77.88 4.97
N ASN A 956 -5.32 -78.94 5.79
CA ASN A 956 -5.43 -78.93 7.27
C ASN A 956 -4.40 -79.94 7.91
N PRO A 957 -4.58 -80.52 9.13
CA PRO A 957 -4.53 -80.01 10.52
C PRO A 957 -3.38 -80.60 11.39
N ASN A 958 -3.25 -80.20 12.67
CA ASN A 958 -3.35 -81.18 13.79
C ASN A 958 -3.53 -80.56 15.21
N ASN A 959 -4.04 -81.37 16.14
CA ASN A 959 -4.50 -80.99 17.51
C ASN A 959 -3.59 -81.52 18.64
N HIS A 960 -3.56 -80.83 19.79
CA HIS A 960 -3.83 -81.45 21.13
C HIS A 960 -3.95 -80.44 22.30
N ASN A 961 -5.01 -80.60 23.12
CA ASN A 961 -5.06 -80.79 24.60
C ASN A 961 -4.12 -79.98 25.55
N GLN A 962 -4.51 -79.56 26.77
CA GLN A 962 -5.73 -79.80 27.58
C GLN A 962 -5.92 -78.81 28.76
N ASN A 963 -7.18 -78.51 29.10
CA ASN A 963 -7.84 -78.33 30.41
C ASN A 963 -7.22 -77.63 31.67
N ASN A 964 -8.08 -76.78 32.27
CA ASN A 964 -8.47 -76.64 33.70
C ASN A 964 -7.72 -75.75 34.73
N ASN A 965 -8.51 -74.80 35.27
CA ASN A 965 -8.76 -74.45 36.69
C ASN A 965 -7.62 -74.45 37.74
N TYR A 966 -7.49 -73.35 38.50
CA TYR A 966 -8.17 -73.23 39.81
C TYR A 966 -8.24 -71.77 40.33
N ASN A 967 -8.54 -71.55 41.61
CA ASN A 967 -9.28 -70.38 42.13
C ASN A 967 -8.60 -69.71 43.34
N GLN A 968 -8.87 -68.41 43.54
CA GLN A 968 -8.67 -67.58 44.78
C GLN A 968 -7.28 -67.44 45.44
N GLY A 969 -7.05 -66.27 46.08
CA GLY A 969 -6.52 -66.26 47.45
C GLY A 969 -5.58 -65.12 47.91
N TYR A 970 -6.11 -64.28 48.82
CA TYR A 970 -5.44 -63.60 49.95
C TYR A 970 -4.43 -62.44 49.79
N ASN A 971 -4.67 -61.41 50.61
CA ASN A 971 -3.70 -60.40 51.07
C ASN A 971 -3.01 -60.87 52.35
N GLN A 972 -1.80 -60.39 52.66
CA GLN A 972 -1.52 -59.46 53.79
C GLN A 972 -0.01 -59.26 54.08
N ASN A 973 0.31 -58.07 54.64
CA ASN A 973 1.30 -57.74 55.69
C ASN A 973 2.70 -58.42 55.64
N ASN A 974 3.80 -57.67 55.73
CA ASN A 974 4.21 -57.14 57.04
C ASN A 974 5.16 -55.92 57.02
N GLN A 975 5.33 -55.32 58.20
CA GLN A 975 6.28 -54.23 58.50
C GLN A 975 7.57 -54.78 59.13
N GLN A 976 8.69 -54.04 59.07
CA GLN A 976 9.34 -53.41 60.26
C GLN A 976 10.66 -52.69 59.91
N ASN A 977 11.11 -51.83 60.83
CA ASN A 977 12.36 -51.05 60.75
C ASN A 977 13.60 -51.91 61.04
N TYR A 978 14.79 -51.41 60.67
CA TYR A 978 15.88 -51.24 61.63
C TYR A 978 16.78 -50.04 61.26
N ASN A 979 17.19 -49.27 62.28
CA ASN A 979 18.23 -48.24 62.17
C ASN A 979 19.61 -48.87 62.30
N TYR A 980 20.64 -48.25 61.69
CA TYR A 980 21.95 -48.12 62.34
C TYR A 980 22.67 -46.85 61.89
N ASN A 981 23.24 -46.11 62.84
CA ASN A 981 24.22 -45.07 62.56
C ASN A 981 25.59 -45.71 62.26
N ASN A 982 26.42 -45.03 61.47
CA ASN A 982 27.81 -44.85 61.90
C ASN A 982 28.43 -43.56 61.38
N GLN A 983 29.41 -43.04 62.12
CA GLN A 983 30.17 -41.84 61.79
C GLN A 983 31.52 -42.20 61.14
N GLY A 984 32.15 -41.26 60.42
CA GLY A 984 33.44 -41.48 59.77
C GLY A 984 34.01 -40.19 59.17
N ASP A 985 34.99 -39.63 59.87
CA ASP A 985 35.81 -38.44 59.60
C ASP A 985 36.10 -38.07 58.12
N ARG A 986 35.95 -36.78 57.75
CA ARG A 986 36.93 -35.67 57.91
C ARG A 986 38.29 -35.91 57.24
N GLY A 987 38.55 -35.20 56.15
CA GLY A 987 39.86 -35.10 55.50
C GLY A 987 39.98 -33.85 54.62
N TYR A 988 40.92 -32.96 54.95
CA TYR A 988 41.29 -31.76 54.17
C TYR A 988 41.78 -32.15 52.75
N ASN A 989 41.77 -31.29 51.72
CA ASN A 989 42.28 -29.92 51.73
C ASN A 989 41.81 -29.05 50.53
N ASN A 990 42.19 -27.77 50.51
CA ASN A 990 41.89 -26.77 49.49
C ASN A 990 42.63 -27.00 48.15
N ASN A 991 42.09 -26.49 47.03
CA ASN A 991 42.74 -25.39 46.28
C ASN A 991 41.94 -24.77 45.11
N TYR A 992 41.80 -23.43 45.19
CA TYR A 992 41.90 -22.39 44.15
C TYR A 992 41.63 -22.63 42.63
N ARG A 993 40.73 -21.76 42.12
CA ARG A 993 40.79 -20.94 40.87
C ARG A 993 40.64 -21.57 39.46
N ARG A 994 39.71 -20.94 38.71
CA ARG A 994 39.62 -20.80 37.23
C ARG A 994 39.31 -22.10 36.46
N TYR A 995 38.61 -22.06 35.33
CA TYR A 995 38.14 -20.90 34.54
C TYR A 995 36.65 -20.57 34.73
#